data_AF-A0A9X4FGS8-F1
#
_entry.id   AF-A0A9X4FGS8-F1
#
_cell.length_a   1.000
_cell.length_b   1.000
_cell.length_c   1.000
_cell.angle_alpha   90.00
_cell.angle_beta   90.00
_cell.angle_gamma   90.00
#
_symmetry.space_group_name_H-M   'P 1'
#
loop_
_entity.id
_entity.type
_entity.pdbx_description
1 polymer ?
#
loop_
_entity_poly.entity_id
_entity_poly.type
_entity_poly.pdbx_seq_one_letter_code
_entity_poly.pdbx_strand_id
1 'polypeptide(L)'
;MKSPDWLSSYAPSDIAPISNDPATVQILTFSRHQRIEERVSQFLTLKIPQKLKKDPLCIAIIAYCKSENFINNEPSTRKGKHKVFSDLFRFLDNQYGDKGECDITAIHPDWINDLKTRKKNVSSEVSSVNTALKWYIKNKRSNKEYITRINSIQKRIPRISRDQNNPRLSLSNISELEYDDSTLIKSLRMFCVVMLRKLREQRTYLLSVPQVRNALSKIHYLSEEEQNSVKSGRFANLDSNIVETYIRPLWEAIKSSNDPILIERMLVNCAHSRAYIQNSEKTITLDEQKKLLSEQITKFGTLRQVKGKKTTPISAAKLKQLSYDALIKPTKVEEVLISMLLASERIQSSGQLNLEIEDYYITGDTSSWNFTKNRSASREHTTPIYGKNSAIHQTYREYINLVSSNYSTKFTVGISLQATQTRMTFRNSSDYDPYLSVALNGSYLRNWLINKYPVTKPFIDLLTTICKHNDSLYDSYGNNQKGMVSISLGYVAQSVAIISKKRGVREKESTYEMYGQTYVEAALNAHTPEIRQNIYINRSETITRINERKWFSEVVSEEMVKDAINIRQSLSNSKTKVLSLAETRKILGLKGIKPDSNDIALLGDFLDECAENNAKTGCFGDIKLDTQTIVVELPITAALMLSYQSEIEKKFQQNQISSNRRKAYLLSCYLFVDETLNKFETSTIESGKNLLEKYDIPAPPIYVDKL
;
A
#
# COMPACT_ATOMS: atom_id res chain seq x y z
N MET A 1 29.54 -30.12 -13.41
CA MET A 1 28.19 -30.38 -13.96
C MET A 1 27.18 -29.98 -12.92
N LYS A 2 26.43 -28.89 -13.16
CA LYS A 2 25.45 -28.30 -12.23
C LYS A 2 24.10 -29.01 -12.37
N SER A 3 23.36 -29.16 -11.27
CA SER A 3 22.13 -29.94 -11.21
C SER A 3 21.05 -29.43 -12.19
N PRO A 4 20.17 -30.30 -12.72
CA PRO A 4 19.19 -29.95 -13.75
C PRO A 4 18.02 -29.09 -13.26
N ASP A 5 17.94 -28.77 -11.97
CA ASP A 5 16.73 -28.20 -11.36
C ASP A 5 16.57 -26.68 -11.55
N TRP A 6 17.57 -25.96 -12.05
CA TRP A 6 17.47 -24.49 -12.18
C TRP A 6 16.46 -24.03 -13.24
N LEU A 7 16.14 -24.85 -14.24
CA LEU A 7 15.08 -24.56 -15.22
C LEU A 7 13.67 -24.65 -14.60
N SER A 8 13.49 -25.47 -13.55
CA SER A 8 12.20 -25.61 -12.87
C SER A 8 11.78 -24.35 -12.10
N SER A 9 12.75 -23.57 -11.61
CA SER A 9 12.50 -22.27 -10.96
C SER A 9 12.10 -21.14 -11.92
N TYR A 10 12.24 -21.35 -13.23
CA TYR A 10 11.77 -20.41 -14.27
C TYR A 10 10.44 -20.83 -14.91
N ALA A 11 9.89 -21.99 -14.56
CA ALA A 11 8.53 -22.36 -14.96
C ALA A 11 7.52 -21.52 -14.17
N PRO A 12 6.45 -21.00 -14.79
CA PRO A 12 5.36 -20.35 -14.06
C PRO A 12 4.89 -21.27 -12.93
N SER A 13 4.82 -20.78 -11.70
CA SER A 13 4.56 -21.60 -10.50
C SER A 13 3.24 -22.37 -10.50
N ASP A 14 2.37 -22.14 -11.49
CA ASP A 14 0.99 -22.63 -11.49
C ASP A 14 0.60 -23.18 -12.87
N ILE A 15 1.31 -24.18 -13.40
CA ILE A 15 0.71 -25.02 -14.45
C ILE A 15 -0.30 -25.94 -13.75
N ALA A 16 -1.56 -25.50 -13.68
CA ALA A 16 -2.65 -26.42 -13.38
C ALA A 16 -2.51 -27.60 -14.35
N PRO A 17 -2.52 -28.86 -13.90
CA PRO A 17 -2.52 -29.98 -14.82
C PRO A 17 -3.70 -29.77 -15.77
N ILE A 18 -3.40 -29.50 -17.03
CA ILE A 18 -4.42 -29.36 -18.06
C ILE A 18 -4.96 -30.77 -18.24
N SER A 19 -5.97 -31.11 -17.44
CA SER A 19 -6.74 -32.30 -17.67
C SER A 19 -7.26 -32.20 -19.09
N ASN A 20 -6.89 -33.14 -19.96
CA ASN A 20 -7.41 -33.23 -21.32
C ASN A 20 -8.92 -33.57 -21.32
N ASP A 21 -9.51 -33.90 -20.17
CA ASP A 21 -10.94 -34.17 -20.03
C ASP A 21 -11.77 -32.89 -20.29
N PRO A 22 -12.56 -32.82 -21.38
CA PRO A 22 -13.38 -31.65 -21.69
C PRO A 22 -14.46 -31.36 -20.62
N ALA A 23 -14.74 -32.30 -19.71
CA ALA A 23 -15.76 -32.18 -18.68
C ALA A 23 -15.24 -31.80 -17.28
N THR A 24 -13.92 -31.68 -17.10
CA THR A 24 -13.33 -31.42 -15.77
C THR A 24 -12.21 -30.38 -15.85
N VAL A 25 -12.09 -29.55 -14.81
CA VAL A 25 -10.96 -28.64 -14.61
C VAL A 25 -10.59 -28.55 -13.13
N GLN A 26 -9.29 -28.55 -12.84
CA GLN A 26 -8.77 -28.23 -11.51
C GLN A 26 -8.40 -26.74 -11.47
N ILE A 27 -8.95 -26.03 -10.50
CA ILE A 27 -8.78 -24.60 -10.32
C ILE A 27 -7.95 -24.37 -9.06
N LEU A 28 -6.76 -23.82 -9.24
CA LEU A 28 -5.93 -23.40 -8.13
C LEU A 28 -6.51 -22.16 -7.44
N THR A 29 -6.58 -22.21 -6.11
CA THR A 29 -7.06 -21.16 -5.21
C THR A 29 -6.19 -21.11 -3.95
N PHE A 30 -6.44 -20.15 -3.06
CA PHE A 30 -5.78 -20.06 -1.75
C PHE A 30 -6.75 -20.34 -0.59
N SER A 31 -6.22 -20.92 0.49
CA SER A 31 -6.93 -21.11 1.76
C SER A 31 -7.28 -19.77 2.42
N ARG A 32 -8.29 -19.79 3.29
CA ARG A 32 -8.73 -18.58 4.02
C ARG A 32 -7.84 -18.37 5.24
N HIS A 33 -6.81 -17.54 5.12
CA HIS A 33 -6.05 -17.01 6.26
C HIS A 33 -6.04 -15.49 6.26
N GLN A 34 -5.89 -14.92 7.45
CA GLN A 34 -5.86 -13.48 7.67
C GLN A 34 -4.59 -12.85 7.08
N ARG A 35 -3.46 -13.59 7.10
CA ARG A 35 -2.19 -13.17 6.50
C ARG A 35 -1.98 -13.86 5.16
N ILE A 36 -1.36 -13.16 4.20
CA ILE A 36 -1.07 -13.69 2.86
C ILE A 36 -0.06 -14.85 2.95
N GLU A 37 0.90 -14.76 3.86
CA GLU A 37 1.97 -15.74 4.09
C GLU A 37 1.47 -17.08 4.66
N GLU A 38 0.30 -17.06 5.31
CA GLU A 38 -0.34 -18.27 5.85
C GLU A 38 -1.26 -18.95 4.83
N ARG A 39 -1.42 -18.36 3.63
CA ARG A 39 -2.30 -18.91 2.60
C ARG A 39 -1.62 -20.09 1.90
N VAL A 40 -2.26 -21.25 1.98
CA VAL A 40 -1.85 -22.48 1.34
C VAL A 40 -2.59 -22.63 0.01
N SER A 41 -1.87 -23.05 -1.03
CA SER A 41 -2.44 -23.43 -2.33
C SER A 41 -3.42 -24.58 -2.19
N GLN A 42 -4.62 -24.42 -2.76
CA GLN A 42 -5.70 -25.41 -2.73
C GLN A 42 -6.29 -25.58 -4.14
N PHE A 43 -6.37 -26.83 -4.61
CA PHE A 43 -7.05 -27.15 -5.86
C PHE A 43 -8.54 -27.44 -5.62
N LEU A 44 -9.40 -26.74 -6.34
CA LEU A 44 -10.83 -27.00 -6.39
C LEU A 44 -11.18 -27.62 -7.73
N THR A 45 -11.84 -28.78 -7.70
CA THR A 45 -12.32 -29.42 -8.93
C THR A 45 -13.67 -28.83 -9.33
N LEU A 46 -13.80 -28.45 -10.60
CA LEU A 46 -15.08 -28.16 -11.25
C LEU A 46 -15.32 -29.25 -12.30
N LYS A 47 -16.44 -29.97 -12.16
CA LYS A 47 -16.80 -31.10 -13.01
C LYS A 47 -18.22 -30.91 -13.55
N ILE A 48 -18.41 -31.14 -14.84
CA ILE A 48 -19.75 -31.15 -15.44
C ILE A 48 -20.53 -32.35 -14.88
N PRO A 49 -21.80 -32.15 -14.44
CA PRO A 49 -22.67 -33.25 -14.03
C PRO A 49 -22.79 -34.32 -15.12
N GLN A 50 -22.88 -35.60 -14.74
CA GLN A 50 -22.87 -36.71 -15.71
C GLN A 50 -24.00 -36.60 -16.74
N LYS A 51 -25.19 -36.17 -16.30
CA LYS A 51 -26.36 -35.99 -17.16
C LYS A 51 -26.15 -34.89 -18.21
N LEU A 52 -25.26 -33.93 -17.95
CA LEU A 52 -25.01 -32.76 -18.80
C LEU A 52 -23.62 -32.79 -19.46
N LYS A 53 -22.94 -33.94 -19.48
CA LYS A 53 -21.54 -34.05 -19.94
C LYS A 53 -21.32 -33.59 -21.39
N LYS A 54 -22.35 -33.65 -22.24
CA LYS A 54 -22.33 -33.22 -23.64
C LYS A 54 -22.92 -31.80 -23.85
N ASP A 55 -23.38 -31.15 -22.79
CA ASP A 55 -24.06 -29.87 -22.90
C ASP A 55 -23.09 -28.74 -23.34
N PRO A 56 -23.39 -28.03 -24.44
CA PRO A 56 -22.50 -27.00 -24.98
C PRO A 56 -22.21 -25.85 -24.01
N LEU A 57 -23.17 -25.47 -23.15
CA LEU A 57 -22.96 -24.40 -22.16
C LEU A 57 -21.94 -24.83 -21.11
N CYS A 58 -22.12 -26.03 -20.56
CA CYS A 58 -21.24 -26.57 -19.54
C CYS A 58 -19.80 -26.73 -20.08
N ILE A 59 -19.68 -27.20 -21.33
CA ILE A 59 -18.38 -27.31 -22.03
C ILE A 59 -17.75 -25.93 -22.24
N ALA A 60 -18.53 -24.91 -22.62
CA ALA A 60 -18.02 -23.56 -22.80
C ALA A 60 -17.46 -22.96 -21.51
N ILE A 61 -18.11 -23.22 -20.37
CA ILE A 61 -17.65 -22.78 -19.05
C ILE A 61 -16.35 -23.50 -18.64
N ILE A 62 -16.26 -24.82 -18.80
CA ILE A 62 -15.03 -25.57 -18.52
C ILE A 62 -13.89 -25.09 -19.42
N ALA A 63 -14.15 -24.87 -20.72
CA ALA A 63 -13.16 -24.35 -21.65
C ALA A 63 -12.65 -22.96 -21.25
N TYR A 64 -13.54 -22.09 -20.76
CA TYR A 64 -13.14 -20.80 -20.21
C TYR A 64 -12.27 -20.95 -18.96
N CYS A 65 -12.60 -21.86 -18.04
CA CYS A 65 -11.79 -22.11 -16.85
C CYS A 65 -10.39 -22.64 -17.16
N LYS A 66 -10.19 -23.26 -18.32
CA LYS A 66 -8.87 -23.70 -18.84
C LYS A 66 -8.12 -22.61 -19.60
N SER A 67 -8.71 -21.43 -19.79
CA SER A 67 -8.10 -20.36 -20.57
C SER A 67 -7.04 -19.59 -19.78
N GLU A 68 -6.07 -19.02 -20.50
CA GLU A 68 -5.10 -18.08 -19.95
C GLU A 68 -5.80 -16.89 -19.26
N ASN A 69 -6.88 -16.37 -19.85
CA ASN A 69 -7.70 -15.30 -19.26
C ASN A 69 -8.29 -15.69 -17.90
N PHE A 70 -8.58 -16.97 -17.67
CA PHE A 70 -9.09 -17.43 -16.40
C PHE A 70 -7.96 -17.66 -15.39
N ILE A 71 -6.88 -18.32 -15.83
CA ILE A 71 -5.70 -18.65 -15.02
C ILE A 71 -5.03 -17.38 -14.48
N ASN A 72 -4.94 -16.33 -15.30
CA ASN A 72 -4.36 -15.03 -14.92
C ASN A 72 -5.22 -14.21 -13.95
N ASN A 73 -6.42 -14.66 -13.59
CA ASN A 73 -7.20 -13.99 -12.53
C ASN A 73 -6.61 -14.27 -11.15
N GLU A 74 -6.77 -13.31 -10.24
CA GLU A 74 -6.42 -13.53 -8.84
C GLU A 74 -7.09 -14.80 -8.28
N PRO A 75 -6.40 -15.57 -7.42
CA PRO A 75 -6.92 -16.77 -6.78
C PRO A 75 -8.27 -16.57 -6.06
N SER A 76 -8.48 -15.39 -5.47
CA SER A 76 -9.73 -14.97 -4.84
C SER A 76 -10.90 -14.91 -5.85
N THR A 77 -10.61 -14.37 -7.03
CA THR A 77 -11.55 -14.24 -8.15
C THR A 77 -11.82 -15.60 -8.79
N ARG A 78 -10.78 -16.44 -8.95
CA ARG A 78 -10.91 -17.83 -9.42
C ARG A 78 -11.83 -18.64 -8.50
N LYS A 79 -11.65 -18.52 -7.18
CA LYS A 79 -12.52 -19.15 -6.16
C LYS A 79 -13.96 -18.64 -6.22
N GLY A 80 -14.15 -17.33 -6.41
CA GLY A 80 -15.47 -16.75 -6.61
C GLY A 80 -16.19 -17.33 -7.82
N LYS A 81 -15.51 -17.36 -8.98
CA LYS A 81 -16.05 -17.93 -10.22
C LYS A 81 -16.29 -19.44 -10.15
N HIS A 82 -15.40 -20.21 -9.51
CA HIS A 82 -15.61 -21.65 -9.25
C HIS A 82 -16.95 -21.88 -8.53
N LYS A 83 -17.24 -21.08 -7.51
CA LYS A 83 -18.50 -21.17 -6.77
C LYS A 83 -19.70 -20.86 -7.65
N VAL A 84 -19.65 -19.78 -8.44
CA VAL A 84 -20.71 -19.42 -9.41
C VAL A 84 -21.00 -20.57 -10.37
N PHE A 85 -19.95 -21.12 -10.99
CA PHE A 85 -20.10 -22.20 -11.97
C PHE A 85 -20.56 -23.52 -11.34
N SER A 86 -20.09 -23.83 -10.14
CA SER A 86 -20.55 -25.01 -9.38
C SER A 86 -22.04 -24.88 -9.00
N ASP A 87 -22.45 -23.69 -8.55
CA ASP A 87 -23.83 -23.38 -8.19
C ASP A 87 -24.74 -23.44 -9.43
N LEU A 88 -24.26 -22.98 -10.59
CA LEU A 88 -24.96 -23.08 -11.86
C LEU A 88 -25.08 -24.55 -12.33
N PHE A 89 -23.99 -25.33 -12.32
CA PHE A 89 -24.02 -26.73 -12.74
C PHE A 89 -24.99 -27.56 -11.93
N ARG A 90 -25.03 -27.35 -10.61
CA ARG A 90 -26.01 -27.99 -9.73
C ARG A 90 -27.45 -27.59 -10.09
N PHE A 91 -27.69 -26.31 -10.36
CA PHE A 91 -29.02 -25.84 -10.77
C PHE A 91 -29.44 -26.50 -12.09
N LEU A 92 -28.55 -26.55 -13.08
CA LEU A 92 -28.82 -27.13 -14.39
C LEU A 92 -29.09 -28.65 -14.30
N ASP A 93 -28.32 -29.37 -13.50
CA ASP A 93 -28.50 -30.82 -13.32
C ASP A 93 -29.86 -31.14 -12.68
N ASN A 94 -30.26 -30.36 -11.68
CA ASN A 94 -31.53 -30.54 -10.98
C ASN A 94 -32.76 -30.22 -11.86
N GLN A 95 -32.66 -29.23 -12.75
CA GLN A 95 -33.81 -28.75 -13.52
C GLN A 95 -33.88 -29.33 -14.94
N TYR A 96 -32.73 -29.64 -15.55
CA TYR A 96 -32.63 -30.02 -16.97
C TYR A 96 -31.75 -31.25 -17.21
N GLY A 97 -31.18 -31.86 -16.16
CA GLY A 97 -30.28 -33.01 -16.29
C GLY A 97 -30.91 -34.15 -17.09
N ASP A 98 -32.18 -34.48 -16.84
CA ASP A 98 -32.86 -35.61 -17.50
C ASP A 98 -33.08 -35.40 -19.01
N LYS A 99 -33.02 -34.16 -19.49
CA LYS A 99 -33.13 -33.83 -20.92
C LYS A 99 -31.81 -33.99 -21.67
N GLY A 100 -30.68 -34.20 -20.97
CA GLY A 100 -29.34 -34.35 -21.55
C GLY A 100 -28.75 -33.08 -22.17
N GLU A 101 -29.58 -32.08 -22.41
CA GLU A 101 -29.23 -30.79 -22.97
C GLU A 101 -30.02 -29.66 -22.30
N CYS A 102 -29.34 -28.54 -22.07
CA CYS A 102 -29.96 -27.35 -21.50
C CYS A 102 -30.49 -26.42 -22.60
N ASP A 103 -31.76 -26.02 -22.53
CA ASP A 103 -32.32 -24.89 -23.27
C ASP A 103 -32.44 -23.69 -22.33
N ILE A 104 -31.63 -22.66 -22.59
CA ILE A 104 -31.50 -21.50 -21.70
C ILE A 104 -32.64 -20.50 -21.84
N THR A 105 -33.58 -20.71 -22.76
CA THR A 105 -34.84 -19.95 -22.74
C THR A 105 -35.62 -20.15 -21.45
N ALA A 106 -35.54 -21.34 -20.85
CA ALA A 106 -36.15 -21.65 -19.55
C ALA A 106 -35.24 -21.30 -18.35
N ILE A 107 -33.91 -21.38 -18.53
CA ILE A 107 -32.94 -21.24 -17.42
C ILE A 107 -32.91 -19.83 -16.83
N HIS A 108 -33.20 -18.79 -17.61
CA HIS A 108 -32.94 -17.42 -17.16
C HIS A 108 -33.89 -16.90 -16.05
N PRO A 109 -35.23 -16.99 -16.17
CA PRO A 109 -36.14 -16.62 -15.08
C PRO A 109 -35.99 -17.52 -13.86
N ASP A 110 -35.88 -18.84 -14.09
CA ASP A 110 -35.81 -19.85 -13.04
C ASP A 110 -34.50 -19.76 -12.24
N TRP A 111 -33.38 -19.53 -12.93
CA TRP A 111 -32.09 -19.31 -12.28
C TRP A 111 -32.05 -17.97 -11.55
N ILE A 112 -32.61 -16.89 -12.10
CA ILE A 112 -32.73 -15.62 -11.35
C ILE A 112 -33.57 -15.80 -10.09
N ASN A 113 -34.68 -16.54 -10.17
CA ASN A 113 -35.56 -16.79 -9.03
C ASN A 113 -34.86 -17.64 -7.96
N ASP A 114 -34.12 -18.67 -8.37
CA ASP A 114 -33.27 -19.47 -7.49
C ASP A 114 -32.16 -18.62 -6.84
N LEU A 115 -31.49 -17.75 -7.60
CA LEU A 115 -30.49 -16.82 -7.07
C LEU A 115 -31.09 -15.84 -6.04
N LYS A 116 -32.29 -15.32 -6.29
CA LYS A 116 -33.03 -14.46 -5.35
C LYS A 116 -33.38 -15.22 -4.06
N THR A 117 -33.89 -16.45 -4.19
CA THR A 117 -34.22 -17.33 -3.06
C THR A 117 -32.99 -17.64 -2.20
N ARG A 118 -31.84 -17.88 -2.85
CA ARG A 118 -30.54 -18.11 -2.19
C ARG A 118 -29.84 -16.83 -1.72
N LYS A 119 -30.51 -15.65 -1.83
CA LYS A 119 -29.99 -14.32 -1.46
C LYS A 119 -28.62 -14.01 -2.11
N LYS A 120 -28.47 -14.35 -3.39
CA LYS A 120 -27.25 -14.12 -4.18
C LYS A 120 -27.33 -12.83 -5.00
N ASN A 121 -26.16 -12.27 -5.32
CA ASN A 121 -26.08 -11.11 -6.19
C ASN A 121 -26.25 -11.53 -7.67
N VAL A 122 -27.45 -11.36 -8.20
CA VAL A 122 -27.82 -11.74 -9.57
C VAL A 122 -26.88 -11.13 -10.62
N SER A 123 -26.52 -9.85 -10.49
CA SER A 123 -25.65 -9.16 -11.44
C SER A 123 -24.26 -9.80 -11.54
N SER A 124 -23.67 -10.14 -10.39
CA SER A 124 -22.34 -10.75 -10.32
C SER A 124 -22.31 -12.17 -10.92
N GLU A 125 -23.34 -12.97 -10.61
CA GLU A 125 -23.48 -14.36 -11.07
C GLU A 125 -23.66 -14.39 -12.61
N VAL A 126 -24.63 -13.61 -13.12
CA VAL A 126 -24.93 -13.51 -14.56
C VAL A 126 -23.74 -12.95 -15.35
N SER A 127 -23.06 -11.93 -14.81
CA SER A 127 -21.87 -11.34 -15.45
C SER A 127 -20.71 -12.34 -15.58
N SER A 128 -20.51 -13.19 -14.57
CA SER A 128 -19.45 -14.21 -14.57
C SER A 128 -19.69 -15.26 -15.64
N VAL A 129 -20.94 -15.71 -15.80
CA VAL A 129 -21.34 -16.63 -16.88
C VAL A 129 -21.21 -15.96 -18.25
N ASN A 130 -21.74 -14.76 -18.42
CA ASN A 130 -21.66 -14.01 -19.68
C ASN A 130 -20.20 -13.78 -20.13
N THR A 131 -19.28 -13.56 -19.19
CA THR A 131 -17.84 -13.44 -19.48
C THR A 131 -17.27 -14.72 -20.07
N ALA A 132 -17.62 -15.88 -19.51
CA ALA A 132 -17.18 -17.18 -20.03
C ALA A 132 -17.71 -17.44 -21.46
N LEU A 133 -18.99 -17.13 -21.71
CA LEU A 133 -19.60 -17.33 -23.03
C LEU A 133 -19.02 -16.40 -24.09
N LYS A 134 -18.83 -15.12 -23.77
CA LYS A 134 -18.18 -14.17 -24.69
C LYS A 134 -16.76 -14.60 -25.03
N TRP A 135 -16.01 -15.10 -24.05
CA TRP A 135 -14.67 -15.64 -24.29
C TRP A 135 -14.72 -16.86 -25.22
N TYR A 136 -15.65 -17.78 -25.00
CA TYR A 136 -15.79 -18.99 -25.80
C TYR A 136 -16.12 -18.67 -27.27
N ILE A 137 -17.10 -17.78 -27.51
CA ILE A 137 -17.49 -17.33 -28.86
C ILE A 137 -16.32 -16.66 -29.59
N LYS A 138 -15.49 -15.88 -28.88
CA LYS A 138 -14.37 -15.15 -29.46
C LYS A 138 -13.19 -16.06 -29.84
N ASN A 139 -12.92 -17.10 -29.04
CA ASN A 139 -11.63 -17.82 -29.09
C ASN A 139 -11.71 -19.27 -29.61
N LYS A 140 -12.87 -19.94 -29.58
CA LYS A 140 -13.02 -21.30 -30.12
C LYS A 140 -13.66 -21.23 -31.50
N ARG A 141 -13.02 -21.83 -32.52
CA ARG A 141 -13.48 -21.84 -33.93
C ARG A 141 -13.91 -23.21 -34.45
N SER A 142 -13.66 -24.27 -33.69
CA SER A 142 -13.67 -25.65 -34.20
C SER A 142 -15.06 -26.30 -34.32
N ASN A 143 -16.10 -25.78 -33.65
CA ASN A 143 -17.45 -26.36 -33.71
C ASN A 143 -18.50 -25.25 -33.93
N LYS A 144 -18.84 -24.99 -35.20
CA LYS A 144 -19.74 -23.91 -35.64
C LYS A 144 -21.15 -24.04 -35.03
N GLU A 145 -21.65 -25.25 -34.84
CA GLU A 145 -22.97 -25.52 -34.26
C GLU A 145 -23.00 -25.12 -32.78
N TYR A 146 -21.98 -25.51 -32.02
CA TYR A 146 -21.83 -25.15 -30.61
C TYR A 146 -21.69 -23.63 -30.46
N ILE A 147 -20.88 -22.98 -31.29
CA ILE A 147 -20.71 -21.52 -31.25
C ILE A 147 -22.03 -20.80 -31.55
N THR A 148 -22.80 -21.28 -32.52
CA THR A 148 -24.10 -20.69 -32.89
C THR A 148 -25.08 -20.80 -31.73
N ARG A 149 -25.14 -21.96 -31.06
CA ARG A 149 -25.95 -22.17 -29.85
C ARG A 149 -25.49 -21.30 -28.68
N ILE A 150 -24.19 -21.21 -28.40
CA ILE A 150 -23.67 -20.34 -27.33
C ILE A 150 -23.91 -18.86 -27.64
N ASN A 151 -23.85 -18.44 -28.90
CA ASN A 151 -24.14 -17.07 -29.31
C ASN A 151 -25.63 -16.73 -29.15
N SER A 152 -26.55 -17.65 -29.48
CA SER A 152 -27.99 -17.45 -29.26
C SER A 152 -28.32 -17.35 -27.76
N ILE A 153 -27.66 -18.17 -26.93
CA ILE A 153 -27.72 -18.09 -25.48
C ILE A 153 -27.21 -16.73 -24.97
N GLN A 154 -26.01 -16.33 -25.38
CA GLN A 154 -25.35 -15.10 -24.91
C GLN A 154 -26.18 -13.85 -25.21
N LYS A 155 -26.81 -13.77 -26.39
CA LYS A 155 -27.65 -12.64 -26.81
C LYS A 155 -28.92 -12.47 -25.96
N ARG A 156 -29.41 -13.56 -25.36
CA ARG A 156 -30.63 -13.57 -24.52
C ARG A 156 -30.35 -13.33 -23.03
N ILE A 157 -29.09 -13.27 -22.61
CA ILE A 157 -28.72 -12.84 -21.25
C ILE A 157 -29.05 -11.34 -21.12
N PRO A 158 -29.92 -10.92 -20.19
CA PRO A 158 -30.26 -9.52 -20.03
C PRO A 158 -29.02 -8.72 -19.65
N ARG A 159 -28.98 -7.50 -20.18
CA ARG A 159 -28.05 -6.49 -19.68
C ARG A 159 -28.57 -6.04 -18.33
N ILE A 160 -28.16 -6.72 -17.27
CA ILE A 160 -28.36 -6.22 -15.91
C ILE A 160 -27.49 -4.98 -15.80
N SER A 161 -28.10 -3.80 -15.94
CA SER A 161 -27.41 -2.56 -15.60
C SER A 161 -26.96 -2.71 -14.15
N ARG A 162 -25.71 -2.32 -13.87
CA ARG A 162 -25.33 -2.14 -12.47
C ARG A 162 -26.28 -1.08 -11.93
N ASP A 163 -27.13 -1.43 -10.97
CA ASP A 163 -27.90 -0.44 -10.23
C ASP A 163 -26.91 0.67 -9.81
N GLN A 164 -27.03 1.83 -10.44
CA GLN A 164 -26.26 3.02 -10.08
C GLN A 164 -26.74 3.59 -8.74
N ASN A 165 -27.80 3.02 -8.17
CA ASN A 165 -28.58 3.61 -7.10
C ASN A 165 -27.93 3.56 -5.71
N ASN A 166 -26.84 2.83 -5.52
CA ASN A 166 -26.07 2.87 -4.26
C ASN A 166 -24.65 3.38 -4.54
N PRO A 167 -24.45 4.70 -4.73
CA PRO A 167 -23.11 5.26 -4.73
C PRO A 167 -22.40 4.87 -3.43
N ARG A 168 -21.09 4.61 -3.53
CA ARG A 168 -20.28 4.37 -2.32
C ARG A 168 -20.43 5.57 -1.40
N LEU A 169 -20.77 5.30 -0.14
CA LEU A 169 -20.90 6.34 0.88
C LEU A 169 -19.55 7.06 1.06
N SER A 170 -19.62 8.37 1.27
CA SER A 170 -18.51 9.20 1.71
C SER A 170 -18.53 9.32 3.24
N LEU A 171 -17.49 9.90 3.85
CA LEU A 171 -17.46 10.21 5.28
C LEU A 171 -18.65 11.08 5.73
N SER A 172 -19.02 12.08 4.93
CA SER A 172 -20.17 12.95 5.23
C SER A 172 -21.51 12.23 5.23
N ASN A 173 -21.60 11.06 4.59
CA ASN A 173 -22.84 10.25 4.57
C ASN A 173 -22.94 9.25 5.73
N ILE A 174 -21.94 9.17 6.61
CA ILE A 174 -21.89 8.18 7.70
C ILE A 174 -22.76 8.61 8.89
N SER A 175 -22.88 9.92 9.13
CA SER A 175 -23.61 10.49 10.26
C SER A 175 -24.29 11.80 9.84
N GLU A 176 -25.32 12.21 10.56
CA GLU A 176 -26.07 13.46 10.37
C GLU A 176 -25.31 14.73 10.81
N LEU A 177 -23.97 14.68 10.89
CA LEU A 177 -23.16 15.85 11.25
C LEU A 177 -23.10 16.83 10.08
N GLU A 178 -23.16 18.14 10.38
CA GLU A 178 -23.09 19.24 9.41
C GLU A 178 -21.65 19.51 8.89
N TYR A 179 -20.82 18.46 8.79
CA TYR A 179 -19.46 18.58 8.25
C TYR A 179 -19.40 18.04 6.82
N ASP A 180 -18.88 18.86 5.90
CA ASP A 180 -18.64 18.43 4.53
C ASP A 180 -17.40 17.50 4.43
N ASP A 181 -17.30 16.75 3.33
CA ASP A 181 -16.17 15.83 3.11
C ASP A 181 -14.81 16.54 3.13
N SER A 182 -14.74 17.79 2.70
CA SER A 182 -13.51 18.59 2.70
C SER A 182 -13.00 18.82 4.13
N THR A 183 -13.90 19.26 5.01
CA THR A 183 -13.64 19.48 6.43
C THR A 183 -13.26 18.18 7.12
N LEU A 184 -14.01 17.09 6.87
CA LEU A 184 -13.74 15.77 7.46
C LEU A 184 -12.39 15.20 7.03
N ILE A 185 -12.00 15.32 5.75
CA ILE A 185 -10.71 14.85 5.26
C ILE A 185 -9.55 15.69 5.81
N LYS A 186 -9.70 17.02 5.88
CA LYS A 186 -8.69 17.89 6.50
C LYS A 186 -8.51 17.55 7.98
N SER A 187 -9.61 17.33 8.68
CA SER A 187 -9.65 16.95 10.09
C SER A 187 -9.00 15.59 10.33
N LEU A 188 -9.35 14.58 9.53
CA LEU A 188 -8.77 13.24 9.56
C LEU A 188 -7.24 13.28 9.38
N ARG A 189 -6.74 13.99 8.36
CA ARG A 189 -5.30 14.09 8.09
C ARG A 189 -4.54 14.70 9.27
N MET A 190 -5.06 15.79 9.84
CA MET A 190 -4.46 16.44 11.00
C MET A 190 -4.48 15.49 12.21
N PHE A 191 -5.60 14.82 12.45
CA PHE A 191 -5.74 13.85 13.52
C PHE A 191 -4.71 12.72 13.42
N CYS A 192 -4.58 12.10 12.24
CA CYS A 192 -3.62 11.03 11.99
C CYS A 192 -2.17 11.47 12.26
N VAL A 193 -1.77 12.62 11.69
CA VAL A 193 -0.41 13.17 11.85
C VAL A 193 -0.10 13.47 13.32
N VAL A 194 -1.00 14.15 14.04
CA VAL A 194 -0.78 14.54 15.43
C VAL A 194 -0.73 13.30 16.34
N MET A 195 -1.64 12.34 16.13
CA MET A 195 -1.67 11.10 16.90
C MET A 195 -0.41 10.27 16.68
N LEU A 196 0.01 10.05 15.42
CA LEU A 196 1.24 9.31 15.11
C LEU A 196 2.47 9.96 15.74
N ARG A 197 2.59 11.29 15.64
CA ARG A 197 3.67 12.04 16.30
C ARG A 197 3.65 11.86 17.82
N LYS A 198 2.48 11.94 18.46
CA LYS A 198 2.36 11.79 19.91
C LYS A 198 2.72 10.38 20.38
N LEU A 199 2.33 9.34 19.64
CA LEU A 199 2.70 7.95 19.94
C LEU A 199 4.21 7.72 19.82
N ARG A 200 4.86 8.37 18.84
CA ARG A 200 6.32 8.36 18.67
C ARG A 200 7.04 9.06 19.82
N GLU A 201 6.58 10.24 20.24
CA GLU A 201 7.13 10.98 21.40
C GLU A 201 7.10 10.11 22.66
N GLN A 202 5.97 9.45 22.92
CA GLN A 202 5.80 8.53 24.05
C GLN A 202 6.74 7.32 23.97
N ARG A 203 6.87 6.70 22.79
CA ARG A 203 7.83 5.60 22.55
C ARG A 203 9.26 6.04 22.85
N THR A 204 9.65 7.20 22.32
CA THR A 204 11.01 7.75 22.48
C THR A 204 11.31 8.02 23.95
N TYR A 205 10.35 8.59 24.69
CA TYR A 205 10.44 8.78 26.12
C TYR A 205 10.62 7.46 26.89
N LEU A 206 9.81 6.44 26.62
CA LEU A 206 9.92 5.17 27.33
C LEU A 206 11.24 4.45 27.04
N LEU A 207 11.75 4.55 25.80
CA LEU A 207 13.04 3.98 25.42
C LEU A 207 14.25 4.76 25.97
N SER A 208 14.08 6.03 26.36
CA SER A 208 15.15 6.82 26.98
C SER A 208 15.34 6.49 28.47
N VAL A 209 14.37 5.85 29.12
CA VAL A 209 14.47 5.45 30.53
C VAL A 209 15.46 4.28 30.68
N PRO A 210 16.56 4.44 31.43
CA PRO A 210 17.62 3.41 31.52
C PRO A 210 17.13 2.04 31.99
N GLN A 211 16.20 2.03 32.96
CA GLN A 211 15.64 0.79 33.51
C GLN A 211 14.83 0.01 32.47
N VAL A 212 14.07 0.71 31.62
CA VAL A 212 13.30 0.12 30.52
C VAL A 212 14.24 -0.47 29.46
N ARG A 213 15.30 0.28 29.10
CA ARG A 213 16.29 -0.20 28.13
C ARG A 213 17.08 -1.41 28.64
N ASN A 214 17.45 -1.41 29.91
CA ASN A 214 18.13 -2.53 30.57
C ASN A 214 17.25 -3.78 30.58
N ALA A 215 15.98 -3.64 30.99
CA ALA A 215 15.02 -4.74 30.97
C ALA A 215 14.83 -5.28 29.53
N LEU A 216 14.62 -4.41 28.54
CA LEU A 216 14.49 -4.79 27.12
C LEU A 216 15.71 -5.59 26.62
N SER A 217 16.91 -5.14 26.97
CA SER A 217 18.16 -5.79 26.54
C SER A 217 18.41 -7.16 27.18
N LYS A 218 17.65 -7.53 28.22
CA LYS A 218 17.81 -8.78 28.96
C LYS A 218 16.69 -9.79 28.71
N ILE A 219 15.67 -9.42 27.92
CA ILE A 219 14.52 -10.30 27.67
C ILE A 219 14.96 -11.64 27.05
N HIS A 220 16.00 -11.65 26.21
CA HIS A 220 16.48 -12.87 25.55
C HIS A 220 17.04 -13.93 26.51
N TYR A 221 17.30 -13.59 27.78
CA TYR A 221 17.70 -14.56 28.83
C TYR A 221 16.53 -15.35 29.42
N LEU A 222 15.28 -14.98 29.12
CA LEU A 222 14.08 -15.70 29.56
C LEU A 222 13.76 -16.89 28.63
N SER A 223 12.94 -17.84 29.11
CA SER A 223 12.39 -18.89 28.24
C SER A 223 11.50 -18.29 27.13
N GLU A 224 11.31 -19.00 26.02
CA GLU A 224 10.56 -18.48 24.87
C GLU A 224 9.12 -18.06 25.22
N GLU A 225 8.44 -18.81 26.09
CA GLU A 225 7.08 -18.50 26.56
C GLU A 225 7.04 -17.22 27.41
N GLU A 226 8.01 -17.07 28.31
CA GLU A 226 8.18 -15.87 29.14
C GLU A 226 8.55 -14.65 28.29
N GLN A 227 9.45 -14.82 27.31
CA GLN A 227 9.80 -13.76 26.37
C GLN A 227 8.57 -13.24 25.64
N ASN A 228 7.75 -14.13 25.08
CA ASN A 228 6.54 -13.76 24.36
C ASN A 228 5.53 -13.05 25.28
N SER A 229 5.40 -13.51 26.52
CA SER A 229 4.53 -12.90 27.53
C SER A 229 5.01 -11.50 27.93
N VAL A 230 6.30 -11.33 28.23
CA VAL A 230 6.91 -10.03 28.58
C VAL A 230 6.85 -9.05 27.41
N LYS A 231 7.25 -9.47 26.20
CA LYS A 231 7.24 -8.63 24.99
C LYS A 231 5.84 -8.12 24.63
N SER A 232 4.82 -8.97 24.80
CA SER A 232 3.42 -8.64 24.54
C SER A 232 2.71 -7.92 25.70
N GLY A 233 3.39 -7.69 26.82
CA GLY A 233 2.83 -7.02 28.00
C GLY A 233 1.76 -7.85 28.71
N ARG A 234 1.81 -9.19 28.59
CA ARG A 234 0.92 -10.14 29.26
C ARG A 234 1.67 -10.76 30.44
N PHE A 235 1.25 -10.45 31.66
CA PHE A 235 2.00 -10.85 32.85
C PHE A 235 1.14 -11.43 33.98
N ALA A 236 -0.12 -11.79 33.70
CA ALA A 236 -1.02 -12.38 34.70
C ALA A 236 -0.55 -13.75 35.22
N ASN A 237 0.20 -14.49 34.38
CA ASN A 237 0.68 -15.84 34.68
C ASN A 237 2.20 -15.90 34.88
N LEU A 238 2.90 -14.76 34.89
CA LEU A 238 4.35 -14.71 35.08
C LEU A 238 4.70 -14.68 36.56
N ASP A 239 5.87 -15.25 36.89
CA ASP A 239 6.41 -15.16 38.25
C ASP A 239 6.64 -13.71 38.66
N SER A 240 6.37 -13.41 39.94
CA SER A 240 6.50 -12.06 40.49
C SER A 240 7.89 -11.47 40.25
N ASN A 241 8.96 -12.26 40.37
CA ASN A 241 10.32 -11.80 40.09
C ASN A 241 10.50 -11.34 38.64
N ILE A 242 9.88 -12.04 37.68
CA ILE A 242 9.92 -11.67 36.27
C ILE A 242 9.11 -10.38 36.04
N VAL A 243 7.93 -10.27 36.66
CA VAL A 243 7.11 -9.05 36.55
C VAL A 243 7.83 -7.84 37.13
N GLU A 244 8.42 -7.97 38.31
CA GLU A 244 9.15 -6.88 38.97
C GLU A 244 10.45 -6.51 38.22
N THR A 245 11.12 -7.48 37.59
CA THR A 245 12.36 -7.22 36.83
C THR A 245 12.09 -6.63 35.45
N TYR A 246 11.09 -7.14 34.72
CA TYR A 246 10.90 -6.81 33.30
C TYR A 246 9.68 -5.92 33.04
N ILE A 247 8.61 -6.00 33.84
CA ILE A 247 7.38 -5.25 33.58
C ILE A 247 7.31 -3.97 34.42
N ARG A 248 7.71 -4.02 35.69
CA ARG A 248 7.67 -2.86 36.59
C ARG A 248 8.49 -1.66 36.09
N PRO A 249 9.68 -1.80 35.48
CA PRO A 249 10.40 -0.64 34.94
C PRO A 249 9.56 0.20 33.97
N LEU A 250 8.79 -0.48 33.11
CA LEU A 250 7.91 0.18 32.14
C LEU A 250 6.74 0.88 32.83
N TRP A 251 6.14 0.25 33.84
CA TRP A 251 5.04 0.84 34.61
C TRP A 251 5.48 2.06 35.42
N GLU A 252 6.63 1.99 36.12
CA GLU A 252 7.18 3.13 36.88
C GLU A 252 7.57 4.28 35.96
N ALA A 253 8.13 3.99 34.78
CA ALA A 253 8.41 5.02 33.77
C ALA A 253 7.15 5.78 33.35
N ILE A 254 6.02 5.08 33.19
CA ILE A 254 4.74 5.71 32.85
C ILE A 254 4.20 6.52 34.04
N LYS A 255 4.21 5.95 35.25
CA LYS A 255 3.70 6.62 36.45
C LYS A 255 4.47 7.90 36.80
N SER A 256 5.80 7.88 36.65
CA SER A 256 6.66 9.03 36.89
C SER A 256 6.63 10.07 35.75
N SER A 257 5.94 9.76 34.65
CA SER A 257 5.77 10.72 33.55
C SER A 257 4.89 11.90 33.96
N ASN A 258 5.21 13.07 33.42
CA ASN A 258 4.36 14.25 33.47
C ASN A 258 3.47 14.37 32.21
N ASP A 259 3.42 13.35 31.36
CA ASP A 259 2.54 13.31 30.18
C ASP A 259 1.18 12.67 30.52
N PRO A 260 0.09 13.46 30.70
CA PRO A 260 -1.22 12.91 31.06
C PRO A 260 -1.79 12.01 29.97
N ILE A 261 -1.38 12.20 28.71
CA ILE A 261 -1.83 11.37 27.59
C ILE A 261 -1.18 9.98 27.65
N LEU A 262 0.08 9.90 28.12
CA LEU A 262 0.77 8.61 28.29
C LEU A 262 0.13 7.80 29.43
N ILE A 263 -0.19 8.47 30.53
CA ILE A 263 -0.87 7.84 31.66
C ILE A 263 -2.28 7.40 31.25
N GLU A 264 -3.06 8.26 30.58
CA GLU A 264 -4.38 7.90 30.07
C GLU A 264 -4.32 6.67 29.16
N ARG A 265 -3.34 6.60 28.26
CA ARG A 265 -3.12 5.45 27.37
C ARG A 265 -2.93 4.13 28.13
N MET A 266 -2.35 4.17 29.33
CA MET A 266 -2.26 3.02 30.22
C MET A 266 -3.60 2.72 30.91
N LEU A 267 -4.29 3.76 31.39
CA LEU A 267 -5.56 3.65 32.10
C LEU A 267 -6.70 3.10 31.23
N VAL A 268 -6.79 3.49 29.95
CA VAL A 268 -7.88 3.03 29.06
C VAL A 268 -7.84 1.53 28.78
N ASN A 269 -6.69 0.86 28.99
CA ASN A 269 -6.59 -0.59 28.87
C ASN A 269 -7.13 -1.34 30.10
N CYS A 270 -7.42 -0.63 31.20
CA CYS A 270 -8.05 -1.14 32.41
C CYS A 270 -9.56 -0.87 32.34
N ALA A 271 -10.39 -1.91 32.48
CA ALA A 271 -11.84 -1.76 32.34
C ALA A 271 -12.43 -0.79 33.40
N HIS A 272 -11.90 -0.84 34.62
CA HIS A 272 -12.33 0.03 35.72
C HIS A 272 -12.00 1.51 35.43
N SER A 273 -10.73 1.80 35.16
CA SER A 273 -10.28 3.18 34.89
C SER A 273 -10.89 3.74 33.60
N ARG A 274 -11.09 2.89 32.58
CA ARG A 274 -11.80 3.27 31.35
C ARG A 274 -13.25 3.69 31.62
N ALA A 275 -13.98 2.91 32.42
CA ALA A 275 -15.36 3.24 32.78
C ALA A 275 -15.43 4.56 33.57
N TYR A 276 -14.45 4.82 34.45
CA TYR A 276 -14.33 6.11 35.14
C TYR A 276 -14.12 7.27 34.14
N ILE A 277 -13.19 7.13 33.19
CA ILE A 277 -12.95 8.14 32.14
C ILE A 277 -14.21 8.37 31.29
N GLN A 278 -14.90 7.31 30.91
CA GLN A 278 -16.10 7.36 30.07
C GLN A 278 -17.25 8.11 30.75
N ASN A 279 -17.47 7.86 32.04
CA ASN A 279 -18.60 8.39 32.80
C ASN A 279 -18.30 9.75 33.45
N SER A 280 -17.07 10.24 33.37
CA SER A 280 -16.71 11.56 33.90
C SER A 280 -17.32 12.67 33.04
N GLU A 281 -17.99 13.61 33.69
CA GLU A 281 -18.56 14.80 33.04
C GLU A 281 -17.49 15.79 32.58
N LYS A 282 -16.35 15.82 33.29
CA LYS A 282 -15.21 16.71 33.03
C LYS A 282 -13.97 15.91 32.64
N THR A 283 -13.01 16.57 32.00
CA THR A 283 -11.68 16.01 31.76
C THR A 283 -11.07 15.55 33.07
N ILE A 284 -10.56 14.32 33.09
CA ILE A 284 -9.80 13.87 34.26
C ILE A 284 -8.45 14.59 34.35
N THR A 285 -8.08 14.99 35.55
CA THR A 285 -6.82 15.68 35.86
C THR A 285 -5.65 14.69 35.96
N LEU A 286 -4.43 15.21 35.88
CA LEU A 286 -3.21 14.40 36.06
C LEU A 286 -3.15 13.73 37.44
N ASP A 287 -3.62 14.41 38.49
CA ASP A 287 -3.62 13.87 39.85
C ASP A 287 -4.63 12.74 40.01
N GLU A 288 -5.83 12.87 39.43
CA GLU A 288 -6.82 11.79 39.37
C GLU A 288 -6.30 10.59 38.57
N GLN A 289 -5.62 10.84 37.45
CA GLN A 289 -4.96 9.80 36.67
C GLN A 289 -3.91 9.04 37.48
N LYS A 290 -3.04 9.75 38.21
CA LYS A 290 -2.01 9.15 39.08
C LYS A 290 -2.64 8.37 40.25
N LYS A 291 -3.75 8.86 40.80
CA LYS A 291 -4.53 8.15 41.82
C LYS A 291 -5.05 6.82 41.27
N LEU A 292 -5.69 6.81 40.09
CA LEU A 292 -6.16 5.59 39.43
C LEU A 292 -5.02 4.62 39.10
N LEU A 293 -3.82 5.13 38.76
CA LEU A 293 -2.66 4.27 38.56
C LEU A 293 -2.21 3.59 39.86
N SER A 294 -2.25 4.30 40.99
CA SER A 294 -1.84 3.73 42.29
C SER A 294 -2.69 2.53 42.72
N GLU A 295 -3.95 2.46 42.26
CA GLU A 295 -4.86 1.33 42.50
C GLU A 295 -4.38 0.03 41.84
N GLN A 296 -3.48 0.11 40.85
CA GLN A 296 -2.92 -1.04 40.14
C GLN A 296 -1.80 -1.75 40.91
N ILE A 297 -1.37 -1.20 42.06
CA ILE A 297 -0.38 -1.82 42.96
C ILE A 297 -1.12 -2.55 44.10
N THR A 298 -0.55 -3.66 44.56
CA THR A 298 -0.98 -4.36 45.79
C THR A 298 -0.63 -3.56 47.04
N LYS A 299 -1.16 -3.96 48.20
CA LYS A 299 -0.76 -3.40 49.50
C LYS A 299 0.74 -3.56 49.80
N PHE A 300 1.39 -4.52 49.14
CA PHE A 300 2.81 -4.84 49.33
C PHE A 300 3.73 -4.10 48.34
N GLY A 301 3.21 -3.17 47.53
CA GLY A 301 4.04 -2.40 46.60
C GLY A 301 4.36 -3.10 45.28
N THR A 302 3.77 -4.27 45.01
CA THR A 302 3.97 -5.05 43.77
C THR A 302 2.85 -4.85 42.76
N LEU A 303 3.12 -5.06 41.48
CA LEU A 303 2.09 -4.98 40.44
C LEU A 303 1.01 -6.05 40.64
N ARG A 304 -0.27 -5.64 40.61
CA ARG A 304 -1.39 -6.60 40.70
C ARG A 304 -1.38 -7.54 39.50
N GLN A 305 -1.47 -8.84 39.77
CA GLN A 305 -1.73 -9.89 38.77
C GLN A 305 -3.12 -10.48 39.03
N VAL A 306 -3.97 -10.60 38.00
CA VAL A 306 -5.29 -11.22 38.13
C VAL A 306 -5.27 -12.59 37.47
N LYS A 307 -5.35 -13.66 38.27
CA LYS A 307 -5.51 -15.05 37.81
C LYS A 307 -6.98 -15.46 37.93
N GLY A 308 -7.60 -15.94 36.84
CA GLY A 308 -8.96 -16.52 36.87
C GLY A 308 -10.15 -15.54 36.94
N LYS A 309 -11.37 -16.08 37.03
CA LYS A 309 -12.65 -15.32 36.99
C LYS A 309 -13.10 -14.88 38.39
N LYS A 310 -13.39 -13.57 38.48
CA LYS A 310 -14.35 -12.87 39.37
C LYS A 310 -14.07 -12.86 40.87
N THR A 311 -13.49 -11.76 41.37
CA THR A 311 -13.89 -11.10 42.64
C THR A 311 -13.29 -9.71 42.84
N THR A 312 -12.19 -9.33 42.18
CA THR A 312 -11.62 -7.98 42.32
C THR A 312 -12.19 -7.00 41.27
N PRO A 313 -12.77 -5.84 41.69
CA PRO A 313 -13.32 -4.84 40.77
C PRO A 313 -12.24 -4.13 39.94
N ILE A 314 -10.98 -4.18 40.39
CA ILE A 314 -9.82 -3.53 39.74
C ILE A 314 -9.10 -4.57 38.90
N SER A 315 -9.17 -4.44 37.56
CA SER A 315 -8.39 -5.27 36.65
C SER A 315 -6.91 -4.85 36.67
N ALA A 316 -5.99 -5.82 36.68
CA ALA A 316 -4.56 -5.57 36.50
C ALA A 316 -4.28 -4.71 35.25
N ALA A 317 -3.24 -3.87 35.33
CA ALA A 317 -2.80 -3.04 34.22
C ALA A 317 -2.48 -3.93 33.00
N LYS A 318 -3.06 -3.63 31.84
CA LYS A 318 -2.67 -4.29 30.59
C LYS A 318 -1.71 -3.37 29.85
N LEU A 319 -0.49 -3.84 29.63
CA LEU A 319 0.55 -3.08 28.93
C LEU A 319 0.60 -3.37 27.44
N LYS A 320 -0.37 -4.08 26.86
CA LYS A 320 -0.33 -4.55 25.47
C LYS A 320 -0.07 -3.45 24.42
N GLN A 321 -0.54 -2.22 24.64
CA GLN A 321 -0.31 -1.08 23.73
C GLN A 321 0.93 -0.25 24.09
N LEU A 322 1.61 -0.57 25.18
CA LEU A 322 2.78 0.11 25.71
C LEU A 322 3.93 -0.88 25.98
N SER A 323 3.79 -2.14 25.53
CA SER A 323 4.71 -3.23 25.81
C SER A 323 6.00 -3.05 25.02
N TYR A 324 7.00 -3.88 25.31
CA TYR A 324 8.26 -3.84 24.56
C TYR A 324 8.03 -3.99 23.05
N ASP A 325 7.16 -4.90 22.60
CA ASP A 325 6.78 -5.01 21.19
C ASP A 325 6.22 -3.69 20.62
N ALA A 326 5.39 -2.98 21.38
CA ALA A 326 4.83 -1.68 20.97
C ALA A 326 5.90 -0.56 20.89
N LEU A 327 7.03 -0.73 21.60
CA LEU A 327 8.16 0.20 21.54
C LEU A 327 9.05 -0.04 20.31
N ILE A 328 9.21 -1.29 19.88
CA ILE A 328 10.12 -1.65 18.78
C ILE A 328 9.42 -1.92 17.43
N LYS A 329 8.09 -2.05 17.42
CA LYS A 329 7.29 -2.26 16.20
C LYS A 329 6.08 -1.33 16.17
N PRO A 330 5.50 -1.08 14.98
CA PRO A 330 4.22 -0.38 14.89
C PRO A 330 3.12 -1.09 15.68
N THR A 331 2.33 -0.31 16.41
CA THR A 331 1.10 -0.80 17.04
C THR A 331 -0.04 -0.86 16.03
N LYS A 332 -1.08 -1.65 16.33
CA LYS A 332 -2.30 -1.70 15.51
C LYS A 332 -2.97 -0.33 15.34
N VAL A 333 -2.83 0.55 16.33
CA VAL A 333 -3.32 1.94 16.24
C VAL A 333 -2.54 2.71 15.18
N GLU A 334 -1.20 2.64 15.22
CA GLU A 334 -0.37 3.35 14.23
C GLU A 334 -0.58 2.80 12.82
N GLU A 335 -0.70 1.47 12.68
CA GLU A 335 -1.07 0.81 11.43
C GLU A 335 -2.40 1.34 10.85
N VAL A 336 -3.45 1.49 11.66
CA VAL A 336 -4.74 2.06 11.21
C VAL A 336 -4.59 3.53 10.83
N LEU A 337 -3.90 4.32 11.65
CA LEU A 337 -3.72 5.76 11.41
C LEU A 337 -2.99 6.00 10.08
N ILE A 338 -1.97 5.19 9.77
CA ILE A 338 -1.28 5.22 8.49
C ILE A 338 -2.18 4.79 7.34
N SER A 339 -2.96 3.71 7.49
CA SER A 339 -3.89 3.29 6.43
C SER A 339 -4.94 4.36 6.10
N MET A 340 -5.43 5.08 7.11
CA MET A 340 -6.34 6.21 6.91
C MET A 340 -5.67 7.39 6.22
N LEU A 341 -4.42 7.69 6.58
CA LEU A 341 -3.64 8.74 5.94
C LEU A 341 -3.40 8.43 4.45
N LEU A 342 -2.99 7.20 4.13
CA LEU A 342 -2.83 6.70 2.75
C LEU A 342 -4.15 6.68 1.97
N ALA A 343 -5.26 6.31 2.61
CA ALA A 343 -6.59 6.36 1.99
C ALA A 343 -7.00 7.81 1.67
N SER A 344 -6.59 8.76 2.51
CA SER A 344 -6.77 10.19 2.24
C SER A 344 -5.96 10.66 1.01
N GLU A 345 -4.97 9.90 0.56
CA GLU A 345 -4.20 10.11 -0.68
C GLU A 345 -4.74 9.32 -1.88
N ARG A 346 -5.94 8.73 -1.75
CA ARG A 346 -6.62 7.88 -2.75
C ARG A 346 -5.93 6.55 -3.02
N ILE A 347 -5.01 6.12 -2.15
CA ILE A 347 -4.51 4.75 -2.18
C ILE A 347 -5.56 3.85 -1.55
N GLN A 348 -6.17 3.00 -2.37
CA GLN A 348 -7.23 2.08 -1.94
C GLN A 348 -6.65 0.92 -1.13
N SER A 349 -7.48 0.25 -0.34
CA SER A 349 -7.08 -0.89 0.50
C SER A 349 -6.29 -1.97 -0.27
N SER A 350 -6.71 -2.32 -1.49
CA SER A 350 -5.97 -3.28 -2.32
C SER A 350 -4.61 -2.77 -2.79
N GLY A 351 -4.46 -1.46 -2.99
CA GLY A 351 -3.19 -0.83 -3.32
C GLY A 351 -2.27 -0.77 -2.10
N GLN A 352 -2.81 -0.45 -0.92
CA GLN A 352 -2.05 -0.41 0.33
C GLN A 352 -1.42 -1.76 0.70
N LEU A 353 -2.12 -2.87 0.42
CA LEU A 353 -1.61 -4.23 0.68
C LEU A 353 -0.40 -4.63 -0.18
N ASN A 354 -0.19 -3.94 -1.29
CA ASN A 354 0.91 -4.18 -2.22
C ASN A 354 2.02 -3.14 -2.08
N LEU A 355 1.94 -2.24 -1.11
CA LEU A 355 2.99 -1.24 -0.89
C LEU A 355 4.21 -1.89 -0.27
N GLU A 356 5.37 -1.55 -0.81
CA GLU A 356 6.68 -1.81 -0.25
C GLU A 356 7.24 -0.54 0.38
N ILE A 357 8.21 -0.66 1.29
CA ILE A 357 8.86 0.52 1.88
C ILE A 357 9.49 1.38 0.79
N GLU A 358 10.02 0.73 -0.25
CA GLU A 358 10.67 1.35 -1.41
C GLU A 358 9.69 2.14 -2.30
N ASP A 359 8.37 1.92 -2.17
CA ASP A 359 7.35 2.68 -2.91
C ASP A 359 7.23 4.12 -2.39
N TYR A 360 7.76 4.42 -1.20
CA TYR A 360 7.85 5.77 -0.68
C TYR A 360 9.13 6.45 -1.14
N TYR A 361 8.97 7.43 -2.01
CA TYR A 361 10.08 8.16 -2.57
C TYR A 361 10.39 9.41 -1.74
N ILE A 362 11.68 9.64 -1.42
CA ILE A 362 12.18 10.88 -0.84
C ILE A 362 13.30 11.42 -1.73
N THR A 363 13.12 12.62 -2.27
CA THR A 363 14.20 13.50 -2.75
C THR A 363 14.69 14.35 -1.60
N GLY A 364 15.89 14.92 -1.72
CA GLY A 364 16.50 15.80 -0.71
C GLY A 364 15.55 16.80 -0.03
N ASP A 365 14.52 17.29 -0.77
CA ASP A 365 13.53 18.26 -0.27
C ASP A 365 12.06 17.82 -0.34
N THR A 366 11.70 16.70 -0.97
CA THR A 366 10.29 16.30 -1.16
C THR A 366 10.04 14.79 -1.12
N SER A 367 8.81 14.36 -0.88
CA SER A 367 8.43 12.95 -0.84
C SER A 367 7.04 12.64 -1.38
N SER A 368 6.83 11.43 -1.92
CA SER A 368 5.53 10.96 -2.41
C SER A 368 5.48 9.43 -2.47
N TRP A 369 4.27 8.86 -2.43
CA TRP A 369 4.06 7.43 -2.67
C TRP A 369 3.84 7.14 -4.15
N ASN A 370 4.49 6.09 -4.66
CA ASN A 370 4.14 5.46 -5.93
C ASN A 370 3.32 4.21 -5.66
N PHE A 371 2.29 3.96 -6.48
CA PHE A 371 1.48 2.77 -6.31
C PHE A 371 0.84 2.33 -7.62
N THR A 372 0.67 1.02 -7.76
CA THR A 372 0.11 0.42 -8.96
C THR A 372 -1.40 0.19 -8.86
N LYS A 373 -2.09 0.39 -9.98
CA LYS A 373 -3.49 0.02 -10.16
C LYS A 373 -3.59 -0.89 -11.38
N ASN A 374 -3.61 -2.20 -11.14
CA ASN A 374 -3.65 -3.24 -12.18
C ASN A 374 -4.89 -3.21 -13.11
N ARG A 375 -5.85 -2.32 -12.86
CA ARG A 375 -7.10 -2.16 -13.61
C ARG A 375 -7.23 -0.84 -14.39
N SER A 376 -6.24 0.04 -14.34
CA SER A 376 -6.24 1.31 -15.09
C SER A 376 -5.29 1.26 -16.29
N ALA A 377 -5.60 2.08 -17.31
CA ALA A 377 -4.76 2.20 -18.51
C ALA A 377 -3.34 2.70 -18.19
N SER A 378 -3.21 3.64 -17.24
CA SER A 378 -1.95 3.92 -16.55
C SER A 378 -1.79 2.98 -15.37
N ARG A 379 -0.76 2.13 -15.40
CA ARG A 379 -0.51 1.16 -14.32
C ARG A 379 0.01 1.83 -13.06
N GLU A 380 0.70 2.96 -13.18
CA GLU A 380 1.38 3.67 -12.09
C GLU A 380 0.70 5.00 -11.76
N HIS A 381 0.64 5.29 -10.46
CA HIS A 381 0.04 6.50 -9.89
C HIS A 381 0.97 7.03 -8.80
N THR A 382 1.05 8.35 -8.65
CA THR A 382 1.84 9.01 -7.61
C THR A 382 0.92 9.87 -6.73
N THR A 383 1.17 9.88 -5.42
CA THR A 383 0.44 10.75 -4.49
C THR A 383 0.98 12.19 -4.51
N PRO A 384 0.31 13.17 -3.88
CA PRO A 384 0.82 14.52 -3.81
C PRO A 384 2.24 14.58 -3.24
N ILE A 385 3.05 15.47 -3.81
CA ILE A 385 4.42 15.69 -3.36
C ILE A 385 4.41 16.56 -2.11
N TYR A 386 5.06 16.08 -1.06
CA TYR A 386 5.17 16.74 0.24
C TYR A 386 6.59 17.24 0.47
N GLY A 387 6.77 18.52 0.80
CA GLY A 387 8.09 19.04 1.19
C GLY A 387 8.62 18.44 2.48
N LYS A 388 9.94 18.44 2.66
CA LYS A 388 10.68 17.90 3.82
C LYS A 388 10.21 18.44 5.17
N ASN A 389 9.77 19.70 5.19
CA ASN A 389 9.28 20.36 6.40
C ASN A 389 7.79 20.10 6.67
N SER A 390 7.09 19.37 5.80
CA SER A 390 5.68 19.08 6.01
C SER A 390 5.48 18.00 7.07
N ALA A 391 4.44 18.15 7.89
CA ALA A 391 4.14 17.19 8.94
C ALA A 391 3.78 15.80 8.38
N ILE A 392 3.21 15.73 7.17
CA ILE A 392 2.90 14.47 6.49
C ILE A 392 4.19 13.76 6.06
N HIS A 393 5.16 14.48 5.48
CA HIS A 393 6.48 13.93 5.15
C HIS A 393 7.16 13.32 6.38
N GLN A 394 7.23 14.08 7.47
CA GLN A 394 7.85 13.62 8.72
C GLN A 394 7.16 12.37 9.27
N THR A 395 5.82 12.36 9.23
CA THR A 395 5.01 11.22 9.71
C THR A 395 5.33 9.94 8.94
N TYR A 396 5.36 9.99 7.61
CA TYR A 396 5.68 8.81 6.80
C TYR A 396 7.12 8.35 7.01
N ARG A 397 8.09 9.28 6.97
CA ARG A 397 9.50 8.97 7.18
C ARG A 397 9.74 8.24 8.51
N GLU A 398 9.13 8.74 9.58
CA GLU A 398 9.30 8.15 10.92
C GLU A 398 8.62 6.79 11.04
N TYR A 399 7.44 6.63 10.45
CA TYR A 399 6.76 5.34 10.43
C TYR A 399 7.55 4.31 9.62
N ILE A 400 8.08 4.71 8.47
CA ILE A 400 8.97 3.87 7.64
C ILE A 400 10.21 3.45 8.42
N ASN A 401 10.85 4.37 9.14
CA ASN A 401 12.02 4.04 9.98
C ASN A 401 11.67 2.98 11.04
N LEU A 402 10.49 3.07 11.67
CA LEU A 402 10.01 2.10 12.65
C LEU A 402 9.70 0.73 12.03
N VAL A 403 9.21 0.69 10.79
CA VAL A 403 8.97 -0.58 10.07
C VAL A 403 10.29 -1.21 9.62
N SER A 404 11.19 -0.39 9.06
CA SER A 404 12.47 -0.82 8.48
C SER A 404 13.42 -1.43 9.52
N SER A 405 13.34 -0.99 10.78
CA SER A 405 14.14 -1.57 11.87
C SER A 405 13.83 -3.04 12.19
N ASN A 406 12.82 -3.64 11.56
CA ASN A 406 12.44 -5.05 11.71
C ASN A 406 12.91 -5.96 10.56
N TYR A 407 13.84 -5.52 9.71
CA TYR A 407 14.39 -6.28 8.56
C TYR A 407 13.37 -6.72 7.48
N SER A 408 12.16 -6.15 7.49
CA SER A 408 11.11 -6.40 6.49
C SER A 408 11.16 -5.33 5.41
N THR A 409 11.14 -5.73 4.13
CA THR A 409 10.96 -4.82 2.98
C THR A 409 9.49 -4.43 2.76
N LYS A 410 8.55 -5.20 3.32
CA LYS A 410 7.11 -4.92 3.21
C LYS A 410 6.70 -3.75 4.10
N PHE A 411 5.89 -2.86 3.53
CA PHE A 411 5.28 -1.78 4.29
C PHE A 411 4.09 -2.31 5.09
N THR A 412 4.12 -2.14 6.41
CA THR A 412 3.04 -2.62 7.28
C THR A 412 1.89 -1.62 7.30
N VAL A 413 0.68 -2.07 6.95
CA VAL A 413 -0.55 -1.26 6.97
C VAL A 413 -1.62 -1.94 7.80
N GLY A 414 -2.46 -1.13 8.47
CA GLY A 414 -3.62 -1.62 9.20
C GLY A 414 -4.76 -2.02 8.27
N ILE A 415 -5.52 -3.04 8.67
CA ILE A 415 -6.78 -3.39 8.01
C ILE A 415 -7.82 -2.31 8.35
N SER A 416 -8.70 -2.00 7.39
CA SER A 416 -9.84 -1.09 7.57
C SER A 416 -10.58 -1.35 8.89
N LEU A 417 -10.96 -0.27 9.61
CA LEU A 417 -11.74 -0.36 10.84
C LEU A 417 -13.13 -0.95 10.58
N GLN A 418 -13.27 -2.28 10.59
CA GLN A 418 -14.57 -2.93 10.48
C GLN A 418 -15.30 -2.84 11.82
N ALA A 419 -16.62 -2.61 11.78
CA ALA A 419 -17.47 -2.48 12.97
C ALA A 419 -17.29 -3.63 13.99
N THR A 420 -16.85 -4.82 13.54
CA THR A 420 -16.63 -5.99 14.39
C THR A 420 -15.19 -6.34 14.71
N GLN A 421 -14.22 -5.90 13.92
CA GLN A 421 -12.80 -6.13 14.22
C GLN A 421 -12.23 -5.06 15.15
N THR A 422 -12.74 -3.83 15.05
CA THR A 422 -12.27 -2.71 15.86
C THR A 422 -13.28 -2.23 16.88
N ARG A 423 -14.53 -2.70 16.78
CA ARG A 423 -15.62 -2.42 17.73
C ARG A 423 -15.56 -0.96 18.18
N MET A 424 -15.84 -0.03 17.25
CA MET A 424 -15.96 1.39 17.53
C MET A 424 -17.18 1.62 18.42
N THR A 425 -17.02 1.23 19.67
CA THR A 425 -17.95 1.20 20.78
C THR A 425 -17.20 1.67 22.02
N PHE A 426 -17.91 2.16 23.03
CA PHE A 426 -17.25 2.59 24.26
C PHE A 426 -16.87 1.39 25.16
N ARG A 427 -17.43 0.21 24.89
CA ARG A 427 -17.49 -0.92 25.85
C ARG A 427 -16.31 -1.88 25.87
N ASN A 428 -15.43 -1.90 24.86
CA ASN A 428 -14.34 -2.88 24.81
C ASN A 428 -12.99 -2.24 25.15
N SER A 429 -12.20 -2.94 25.97
CA SER A 429 -10.74 -2.73 26.04
C SER A 429 -10.09 -3.45 24.86
N SER A 430 -10.09 -2.78 23.72
CA SER A 430 -9.54 -3.30 22.46
C SER A 430 -8.09 -2.85 22.25
N ASP A 431 -7.43 -3.44 21.26
CA ASP A 431 -6.14 -2.94 20.80
C ASP A 431 -6.22 -1.53 20.19
N TYR A 432 -7.43 -0.99 20.00
CA TYR A 432 -7.69 0.31 19.39
C TYR A 432 -8.12 1.37 20.42
N ASP A 433 -8.12 1.04 21.71
CA ASP A 433 -8.56 1.96 22.77
C ASP A 433 -7.77 3.26 22.85
N PRO A 434 -6.44 3.30 22.63
CA PRO A 434 -5.73 4.56 22.54
C PRO A 434 -6.28 5.47 21.43
N TYR A 435 -6.74 4.89 20.31
CA TYR A 435 -7.41 5.61 19.22
C TYR A 435 -8.85 6.01 19.58
N LEU A 436 -9.62 5.14 20.23
CA LEU A 436 -11.03 5.40 20.59
C LEU A 436 -11.20 6.25 21.85
N SER A 437 -10.15 6.44 22.65
CA SER A 437 -10.18 7.30 23.84
C SER A 437 -10.60 8.74 23.54
N VAL A 438 -10.31 9.22 22.33
CA VAL A 438 -10.71 10.55 21.85
C VAL A 438 -12.22 10.75 21.78
N ALA A 439 -13.00 9.67 21.79
CA ALA A 439 -14.45 9.72 21.81
C ALA A 439 -15.04 9.74 23.23
N LEU A 440 -14.22 9.57 24.28
CA LEU A 440 -14.65 9.60 25.68
C LEU A 440 -14.69 11.04 26.20
N ASN A 441 -15.78 11.41 26.88
CA ASN A 441 -15.96 12.78 27.38
C ASN A 441 -14.89 13.19 28.39
N GLY A 442 -14.55 12.31 29.34
CA GLY A 442 -13.52 12.56 30.35
C GLY A 442 -12.08 12.43 29.86
N SER A 443 -11.84 12.10 28.58
CA SER A 443 -10.49 11.91 28.03
C SER A 443 -9.69 13.22 28.02
N TYR A 444 -8.49 13.17 28.60
CA TYR A 444 -7.51 14.24 28.48
C TYR A 444 -7.01 14.34 27.04
N LEU A 445 -6.77 13.22 26.34
CA LEU A 445 -6.37 13.21 24.94
C LEU A 445 -7.39 13.94 24.05
N ARG A 446 -8.69 13.68 24.24
CA ARG A 446 -9.77 14.37 23.52
C ARG A 446 -9.65 15.89 23.67
N ASN A 447 -9.59 16.37 24.90
CA ASN A 447 -9.60 17.80 25.17
C ASN A 447 -8.28 18.47 24.77
N TRP A 448 -7.14 17.78 24.92
CA TRP A 448 -5.86 18.23 24.39
C TRP A 448 -5.88 18.38 22.85
N LEU A 449 -6.43 17.41 22.12
CA LEU A 449 -6.57 17.47 20.66
C LEU A 449 -7.46 18.64 20.24
N ILE A 450 -8.65 18.77 20.83
CA ILE A 450 -9.61 19.83 20.49
C ILE A 450 -9.04 21.23 20.81
N ASN A 451 -8.35 21.40 21.94
CA ASN A 451 -7.82 22.70 22.36
C ASN A 451 -6.55 23.08 21.58
N LYS A 452 -5.62 22.14 21.39
CA LYS A 452 -4.33 22.43 20.74
C LYS A 452 -4.38 22.33 19.22
N TYR A 453 -5.28 21.49 18.68
CA TYR A 453 -5.47 21.27 17.26
C TYR A 453 -6.96 21.29 16.89
N PRO A 454 -7.66 22.45 16.97
CA PRO A 454 -9.11 22.54 16.74
C PRO A 454 -9.59 21.94 15.41
N VAL A 455 -8.73 21.91 14.39
CA VAL A 455 -8.96 21.28 13.09
C VAL A 455 -9.31 19.78 13.22
N THR A 456 -8.93 19.09 14.29
CA THR A 456 -9.26 17.67 14.51
C THR A 456 -10.68 17.44 15.04
N LYS A 457 -11.36 18.48 15.52
CA LYS A 457 -12.70 18.37 16.13
C LYS A 457 -13.72 17.68 15.21
N PRO A 458 -13.88 18.04 13.93
CA PRO A 458 -14.85 17.39 13.05
C PRO A 458 -14.73 15.86 12.97
N PHE A 459 -13.50 15.34 12.87
CA PHE A 459 -13.28 13.90 12.83
C PHE A 459 -13.51 13.23 14.21
N ILE A 460 -13.15 13.90 15.30
CA ILE A 460 -13.43 13.43 16.66
C ILE A 460 -14.94 13.35 16.91
N ASP A 461 -15.71 14.34 16.47
CA ASP A 461 -17.16 14.34 16.58
C ASP A 461 -17.78 13.20 15.77
N LEU A 462 -17.30 12.97 14.53
CA LEU A 462 -17.71 11.83 13.72
C LEU A 462 -17.47 10.50 14.44
N LEU A 463 -16.27 10.30 14.99
CA LEU A 463 -15.94 9.10 15.77
C LEU A 463 -16.86 8.94 16.98
N THR A 464 -17.13 10.04 17.69
CA THR A 464 -17.99 10.06 18.88
C THR A 464 -19.43 9.66 18.53
N THR A 465 -19.99 10.23 17.47
CA THR A 465 -21.35 9.90 16.99
C THR A 465 -21.46 8.44 16.57
N ILE A 466 -20.46 7.90 15.86
CA ILE A 466 -20.44 6.49 15.47
C ILE A 466 -20.35 5.58 16.69
N CYS A 467 -19.52 5.91 17.69
CA CYS A 467 -19.43 5.12 18.92
C CYS A 467 -20.74 5.10 19.69
N LYS A 468 -21.43 6.25 19.81
CA LYS A 468 -22.76 6.35 20.44
C LYS A 468 -23.81 5.50 19.72
N HIS A 469 -23.88 5.60 18.39
CA HIS A 469 -24.80 4.81 17.57
C HIS A 469 -24.53 3.30 17.68
N ASN A 470 -23.26 2.91 17.66
CA ASN A 470 -22.90 1.50 17.77
C ASN A 470 -23.16 0.92 19.17
N ASP A 471 -22.98 1.72 20.22
CA ASP A 471 -23.28 1.30 21.60
C ASP A 471 -24.78 1.01 21.80
N SER A 472 -25.67 1.86 21.28
CA SER A 472 -27.12 1.65 21.41
C SER A 472 -27.59 0.39 20.67
N LEU A 473 -26.99 0.09 19.51
CA LEU A 473 -27.24 -1.16 18.78
C LEU A 473 -26.65 -2.37 19.48
N TYR A 474 -25.51 -2.23 20.13
CA TYR A 474 -24.91 -3.31 20.90
C TYR A 474 -25.79 -3.72 22.09
N ASP A 475 -26.43 -2.76 22.76
CA ASP A 475 -27.42 -3.05 23.81
C ASP A 475 -28.61 -3.86 23.28
N SER A 476 -29.04 -3.57 22.05
CA SER A 476 -30.23 -4.16 21.46
C SER A 476 -29.96 -5.53 20.82
N TYR A 477 -28.79 -5.73 20.22
CA TYR A 477 -28.50 -6.89 19.37
C TYR A 477 -27.26 -7.70 19.80
N GLY A 478 -26.57 -7.29 20.87
CA GLY A 478 -25.34 -7.90 21.36
C GLY A 478 -24.25 -7.92 20.29
N ASN A 479 -23.64 -9.09 20.06
CA ASN A 479 -22.58 -9.26 19.05
C ASN A 479 -23.09 -9.30 17.59
N ASN A 480 -24.39 -9.19 17.34
CA ASN A 480 -24.92 -9.21 15.98
C ASN A 480 -24.74 -7.85 15.28
N GLN A 481 -24.08 -7.85 14.12
CA GLN A 481 -23.61 -6.65 13.42
C GLN A 481 -24.69 -5.82 12.70
N LYS A 482 -25.97 -6.10 12.93
CA LYS A 482 -27.05 -5.50 12.13
C LYS A 482 -27.14 -4.01 12.43
N GLY A 483 -26.84 -3.17 11.43
CA GLY A 483 -26.97 -1.71 11.50
C GLY A 483 -25.77 -0.97 12.12
N MET A 484 -24.73 -1.67 12.59
CA MET A 484 -23.53 -1.02 13.12
C MET A 484 -22.75 -0.33 12.00
N VAL A 485 -22.20 0.84 12.30
CA VAL A 485 -21.53 1.74 11.37
C VAL A 485 -20.01 1.64 11.50
N SER A 486 -19.31 1.74 10.37
CA SER A 486 -17.85 1.68 10.29
C SER A 486 -17.23 2.84 9.52
N ILE A 487 -15.97 3.18 9.80
CA ILE A 487 -15.17 4.10 8.98
C ILE A 487 -14.26 3.26 8.09
N SER A 488 -14.79 2.85 6.93
CA SER A 488 -13.99 2.09 5.99
C SER A 488 -12.98 2.97 5.25
N LEU A 489 -11.82 2.41 4.88
CA LEU A 489 -10.86 3.11 4.00
C LEU A 489 -11.50 3.52 2.67
N GLY A 490 -12.52 2.78 2.22
CA GLY A 490 -13.30 3.10 1.04
C GLY A 490 -14.08 4.40 1.16
N TYR A 491 -14.61 4.72 2.34
CA TYR A 491 -15.34 5.96 2.60
C TYR A 491 -14.40 7.17 2.56
N VAL A 492 -13.21 7.05 3.19
CA VAL A 492 -12.15 8.07 3.13
C VAL A 492 -11.74 8.34 1.67
N ALA A 493 -11.42 7.28 0.91
CA ALA A 493 -11.01 7.42 -0.49
C ALA A 493 -12.12 8.01 -1.38
N GLN A 494 -13.39 7.71 -1.07
CA GLN A 494 -14.54 8.25 -1.78
C GLN A 494 -14.74 9.75 -1.50
N SER A 495 -14.63 10.19 -0.26
CA SER A 495 -14.65 11.62 0.12
C SER A 495 -13.60 12.42 -0.65
N VAL A 496 -12.36 11.90 -0.74
CA VAL A 496 -11.30 12.55 -1.51
C VAL A 496 -11.64 12.62 -3.00
N ALA A 497 -12.26 11.58 -3.55
CA ALA A 497 -12.70 11.57 -4.95
C ALA A 497 -13.79 12.62 -5.23
N ILE A 498 -14.72 12.84 -4.29
CA ILE A 498 -15.77 13.87 -4.38
C ILE A 498 -15.12 15.27 -4.35
N ILE A 499 -14.24 15.53 -3.38
CA ILE A 499 -13.50 16.81 -3.27
C ILE A 499 -12.71 17.10 -4.55
N SER A 500 -12.00 16.10 -5.08
CA SER A 500 -11.16 16.25 -6.27
C SER A 500 -11.99 16.57 -7.52
N LYS A 501 -13.21 16.03 -7.63
CA LYS A 501 -14.12 16.37 -8.73
C LYS A 501 -14.62 17.81 -8.65
N LYS A 502 -14.83 18.36 -7.44
CA LYS A 502 -15.23 19.77 -7.26
C LYS A 502 -14.15 20.76 -7.72
N ARG A 503 -12.85 20.44 -7.58
CA ARG A 503 -11.74 21.32 -8.02
C ARG A 503 -11.55 21.42 -9.55
N GLY A 504 -12.20 20.55 -10.34
CA GLY A 504 -12.17 20.59 -11.81
C GLY A 504 -13.43 21.20 -12.44
N VAL A 505 -14.32 21.76 -11.63
CA VAL A 505 -15.53 22.46 -12.08
C VAL A 505 -15.28 23.94 -11.83
N ARG A 506 -14.81 24.68 -12.85
CA ARG A 506 -15.37 26.03 -13.08
C ARG A 506 -16.86 25.82 -13.00
N GLU A 507 -17.56 26.59 -12.16
CA GLU A 507 -19.01 26.54 -11.99
C GLU A 507 -19.66 26.18 -13.32
N LYS A 508 -20.06 24.91 -13.45
CA LYS A 508 -21.14 24.60 -14.35
C LYS A 508 -22.32 25.21 -13.64
N GLU A 509 -22.66 26.43 -14.06
CA GLU A 509 -24.02 26.93 -14.01
C GLU A 509 -24.98 25.76 -14.20
N SER A 510 -26.01 25.77 -13.37
CA SER A 510 -26.87 24.63 -13.15
C SER A 510 -27.32 24.03 -14.48
N THR A 511 -27.44 22.70 -14.53
CA THR A 511 -28.05 21.99 -15.67
C THR A 511 -29.47 22.48 -16.00
N TYR A 512 -30.07 23.39 -15.23
CA TYR A 512 -31.36 24.03 -15.52
C TYR A 512 -31.23 25.34 -16.33
N GLU A 513 -30.13 26.09 -16.19
CA GLU A 513 -29.80 27.26 -17.05
C GLU A 513 -29.29 26.83 -18.43
N MET A 514 -28.65 25.66 -18.51
CA MET A 514 -28.23 25.04 -19.77
C MET A 514 -29.41 24.63 -20.69
N TYR A 515 -30.65 24.48 -20.17
CA TYR A 515 -31.83 24.20 -21.00
C TYR A 515 -32.50 25.48 -21.54
N GLY A 516 -32.10 26.67 -21.08
CA GLY A 516 -32.68 27.95 -21.50
C GLY A 516 -32.19 28.50 -22.84
N GLN A 517 -31.08 28.01 -23.38
CA GLN A 517 -30.48 28.53 -24.63
C GLN A 517 -30.59 27.58 -25.83
N THR A 518 -31.26 26.44 -25.68
CA THR A 518 -31.41 25.46 -26.77
C THR A 518 -32.32 25.94 -27.92
N TYR A 519 -33.22 26.90 -27.66
CA TYR A 519 -34.19 27.38 -28.66
C TYR A 519 -33.71 28.56 -29.49
N VAL A 520 -32.76 29.37 -29.00
CA VAL A 520 -32.33 30.59 -29.69
C VAL A 520 -31.21 30.30 -30.71
N GLU A 521 -30.34 29.34 -30.44
CA GLU A 521 -29.24 28.99 -31.35
C GLU A 521 -29.63 27.99 -32.45
N ALA A 522 -30.73 27.23 -32.25
CA ALA A 522 -31.29 26.37 -33.29
C ALA A 522 -32.01 27.17 -34.39
N ALA A 523 -32.56 28.34 -34.05
CA ALA A 523 -33.22 29.23 -35.01
C ALA A 523 -32.22 29.94 -35.96
N LEU A 524 -30.95 30.06 -35.57
CA LEU A 524 -29.96 30.83 -36.35
C LEU A 524 -29.33 30.08 -37.53
N ASN A 525 -29.51 28.74 -37.65
CA ASN A 525 -28.84 27.95 -38.71
C ASN A 525 -29.70 26.85 -39.37
N ALA A 526 -31.03 26.99 -39.35
CA ALA A 526 -31.99 26.22 -40.16
C ALA A 526 -31.82 24.67 -40.23
N HIS A 527 -31.43 24.01 -39.14
CA HIS A 527 -31.39 22.54 -39.05
C HIS A 527 -31.99 22.03 -37.74
N THR A 528 -32.56 20.81 -37.78
CA THR A 528 -33.14 20.18 -36.57
C THR A 528 -32.06 19.56 -35.66
N PRO A 529 -32.31 19.46 -34.34
CA PRO A 529 -31.34 18.98 -33.35
C PRO A 529 -30.79 17.57 -33.62
N GLU A 530 -31.64 16.68 -34.18
CA GLU A 530 -31.25 15.31 -34.52
C GLU A 530 -30.28 15.23 -35.71
N ILE A 531 -30.38 16.13 -36.68
CA ILE A 531 -29.54 16.11 -37.89
C ILE A 531 -28.11 16.57 -37.55
N ARG A 532 -27.95 17.55 -36.63
CA ARG A 532 -26.62 18.02 -36.19
C ARG A 532 -25.88 16.97 -35.36
N GLN A 533 -26.59 16.21 -34.51
CA GLN A 533 -26.01 15.14 -33.69
C GLN A 533 -25.44 14.01 -34.56
N ASN A 534 -26.12 13.66 -35.65
CA ASN A 534 -25.73 12.53 -36.49
C ASN A 534 -24.65 12.87 -37.53
N ILE A 535 -24.58 14.10 -38.05
CA ILE A 535 -23.63 14.46 -39.12
C ILE A 535 -22.30 15.02 -38.56
N TYR A 536 -22.32 15.86 -37.53
CA TYR A 536 -21.12 16.58 -37.09
C TYR A 536 -20.43 15.97 -35.85
N ILE A 537 -21.19 15.35 -34.94
CA ILE A 537 -20.64 14.83 -33.69
C ILE A 537 -20.23 13.35 -33.82
N ASN A 538 -21.00 12.54 -34.54
CA ASN A 538 -20.73 11.10 -34.66
C ASN A 538 -19.71 10.73 -35.76
N ARG A 539 -19.22 11.69 -36.57
CA ARG A 539 -18.21 11.46 -37.63
C ARG A 539 -16.88 12.20 -37.46
N SER A 540 -16.66 12.97 -36.40
CA SER A 540 -15.40 13.72 -36.24
C SER A 540 -14.37 13.01 -35.34
N GLU A 541 -13.46 12.26 -35.96
CA GLU A 541 -12.10 12.01 -35.43
C GLU A 541 -11.26 13.27 -35.67
N THR A 542 -11.38 14.27 -34.82
CA THR A 542 -10.65 15.52 -35.05
C THR A 542 -9.18 15.38 -34.65
N ILE A 543 -8.30 15.63 -35.63
CA ILE A 543 -6.84 15.80 -35.54
C ILE A 543 -6.39 16.60 -34.32
N THR A 544 -7.20 17.51 -33.79
CA THR A 544 -6.97 18.24 -32.55
C THR A 544 -6.81 17.35 -31.32
N ARG A 545 -7.56 16.24 -31.21
CA ARG A 545 -7.48 15.33 -30.04
C ARG A 545 -6.30 14.35 -30.14
N ILE A 546 -5.81 14.11 -31.35
CA ILE A 546 -4.57 13.39 -31.63
C ILE A 546 -3.38 14.31 -31.39
N ASN A 547 -3.47 15.58 -31.84
CA ASN A 547 -2.45 16.60 -31.64
C ASN A 547 -2.33 17.02 -30.18
N GLU A 548 -3.40 17.10 -29.39
CA GLU A 548 -3.32 17.35 -27.93
C GLU A 548 -2.68 16.20 -27.17
N ARG A 549 -2.87 14.95 -27.62
CA ARG A 549 -2.19 13.78 -27.04
C ARG A 549 -0.73 13.70 -27.47
N LYS A 550 -0.44 14.03 -28.74
CA LYS A 550 0.92 14.20 -29.25
C LYS A 550 1.64 15.31 -28.49
N TRP A 551 1.00 16.48 -28.34
CA TRP A 551 1.49 17.60 -27.54
C TRP A 551 1.67 17.22 -26.07
N PHE A 552 0.79 16.43 -25.45
CA PHE A 552 1.03 16.00 -24.07
C PHE A 552 2.22 15.03 -23.97
N SER A 553 2.36 14.08 -24.90
CA SER A 553 3.55 13.21 -24.94
C SER A 553 4.82 13.95 -25.35
N GLU A 554 4.74 14.94 -26.24
CA GLU A 554 5.83 15.81 -26.68
C GLU A 554 6.21 16.76 -25.57
N VAL A 555 5.26 17.40 -24.88
CA VAL A 555 5.52 18.28 -23.72
C VAL A 555 6.03 17.47 -22.53
N VAL A 556 5.54 16.26 -22.26
CA VAL A 556 6.12 15.40 -21.20
C VAL A 556 7.50 14.89 -21.62
N SER A 557 7.73 14.58 -22.90
CA SER A 557 9.06 14.21 -23.39
C SER A 557 10.01 15.40 -23.41
N GLU A 558 9.54 16.60 -23.79
CA GLU A 558 10.29 17.86 -23.83
C GLU A 558 10.54 18.40 -22.43
N GLU A 559 9.63 18.23 -21.47
CA GLU A 559 9.83 18.55 -20.06
C GLU A 559 10.71 17.49 -19.38
N MET A 560 10.63 16.22 -19.76
CA MET A 560 11.60 15.20 -19.29
C MET A 560 12.97 15.37 -19.92
N VAL A 561 13.05 15.83 -21.18
CA VAL A 561 14.29 16.19 -21.87
C VAL A 561 14.82 17.50 -21.33
N LYS A 562 13.98 18.50 -21.04
CA LYS A 562 14.37 19.73 -20.33
C LYS A 562 14.78 19.44 -18.91
N ASP A 563 14.11 18.57 -18.17
CA ASP A 563 14.53 18.15 -16.84
C ASP A 563 15.82 17.35 -16.91
N ALA A 564 16.00 16.45 -17.89
CA ALA A 564 17.26 15.79 -18.12
C ALA A 564 18.37 16.76 -18.56
N ILE A 565 18.05 17.81 -19.33
CA ILE A 565 18.95 18.90 -19.74
C ILE A 565 19.22 19.87 -18.59
N ASN A 566 18.27 20.08 -17.67
CA ASN A 566 18.39 20.94 -16.48
C ASN A 566 19.16 20.20 -15.39
N ILE A 567 18.95 18.89 -15.25
CA ILE A 567 19.78 17.97 -14.47
C ILE A 567 21.16 17.87 -15.11
N ARG A 568 21.27 17.79 -16.44
CA ARG A 568 22.55 17.88 -17.18
C ARG A 568 23.22 19.22 -16.96
N GLN A 569 22.52 20.34 -16.99
CA GLN A 569 23.05 21.67 -16.72
C GLN A 569 23.44 21.84 -15.25
N SER A 570 22.70 21.22 -14.33
CA SER A 570 23.02 21.21 -12.90
C SER A 570 24.20 20.27 -12.59
N LEU A 571 24.34 19.17 -13.31
CA LEU A 571 25.46 18.22 -13.23
C LEU A 571 26.68 18.69 -14.04
N SER A 572 26.50 19.42 -15.15
CA SER A 572 27.56 20.02 -15.97
C SER A 572 28.03 21.36 -15.40
N ASN A 573 27.23 22.00 -14.55
CA ASN A 573 27.67 23.06 -13.66
C ASN A 573 28.51 22.53 -12.48
N SER A 574 28.64 21.21 -12.32
CA SER A 574 29.81 20.69 -11.63
C SER A 574 31.01 20.90 -12.54
N LYS A 575 32.01 21.62 -12.04
CA LYS A 575 33.30 21.86 -12.72
C LYS A 575 34.07 20.54 -12.87
N THR A 576 33.55 19.58 -13.63
CA THR A 576 34.15 18.25 -13.78
C THR A 576 35.32 18.34 -14.75
N LYS A 577 36.54 18.19 -14.22
CA LYS A 577 37.78 18.16 -15.01
C LYS A 577 38.25 16.72 -15.17
N VAL A 578 38.49 16.30 -16.40
CA VAL A 578 39.23 15.08 -16.70
C VAL A 578 40.70 15.46 -16.76
N LEU A 579 41.54 14.79 -15.97
CA LEU A 579 42.96 15.08 -15.83
C LEU A 579 43.76 13.79 -15.78
N SER A 580 45.01 13.83 -16.20
CA SER A 580 45.92 12.71 -16.01
C SER A 580 46.19 12.44 -14.53
N LEU A 581 46.63 11.23 -14.20
CA LEU A 581 47.02 10.87 -12.83
C LEU A 581 48.12 11.80 -12.28
N ALA A 582 49.08 12.19 -13.13
CA ALA A 582 50.17 13.09 -12.75
C ALA A 582 49.68 14.49 -12.39
N GLU A 583 48.77 15.05 -13.20
CA GLU A 583 48.17 16.36 -12.95
C GLU A 583 47.28 16.34 -11.71
N THR A 584 46.51 15.27 -11.51
CA THR A 584 45.64 15.13 -10.35
C THR A 584 46.44 15.05 -9.05
N ARG A 585 47.51 14.25 -9.02
CA ARG A 585 48.44 14.16 -7.88
C ARG A 585 49.07 15.53 -7.57
N LYS A 586 49.44 16.30 -8.60
CA LYS A 586 49.97 17.66 -8.44
C LYS A 586 48.96 18.63 -7.82
N ILE A 587 47.69 18.56 -8.24
CA ILE A 587 46.61 19.41 -7.68
C ILE A 587 46.33 19.07 -6.22
N LEU A 588 46.42 17.79 -5.86
CA LEU A 588 46.15 17.30 -4.50
C LEU A 588 47.38 17.33 -3.57
N GLY A 589 48.55 17.75 -4.04
CA GLY A 589 49.78 17.77 -3.23
C GLY A 589 50.34 16.38 -2.91
N LEU A 590 50.01 15.37 -3.73
CA LEU A 590 50.39 13.97 -3.53
C LEU A 590 51.75 13.63 -4.13
N LYS A 591 52.33 12.50 -3.71
CA LYS A 591 53.67 12.06 -4.16
C LYS A 591 53.66 11.70 -5.65
N GLY A 592 54.82 11.85 -6.31
CA GLY A 592 55.00 11.53 -7.73
C GLY A 592 54.75 10.05 -8.05
N ILE A 593 54.53 9.75 -9.33
CA ILE A 593 54.23 8.40 -9.81
C ILE A 593 55.47 7.50 -9.69
N LYS A 594 55.30 6.27 -9.17
CA LYS A 594 56.36 5.25 -9.16
C LYS A 594 56.53 4.68 -10.59
N PRO A 595 57.76 4.56 -11.11
CA PRO A 595 58.00 4.29 -12.53
C PRO A 595 57.64 2.88 -13.04
N ASP A 596 57.22 1.92 -12.20
CA ASP A 596 57.01 0.51 -12.60
C ASP A 596 55.67 -0.11 -12.16
N SER A 597 54.65 0.70 -11.86
CA SER A 597 53.34 0.20 -11.40
C SER A 597 52.36 -0.03 -12.55
N ASN A 598 51.61 -1.15 -12.54
CA ASN A 598 50.50 -1.36 -13.48
C ASN A 598 49.30 -0.44 -13.16
N ASP A 599 48.39 -0.23 -14.12
CA ASP A 599 47.26 0.71 -13.98
C ASP A 599 46.37 0.47 -12.75
N ILE A 600 46.19 -0.79 -12.36
CA ILE A 600 45.39 -1.17 -11.18
C ILE A 600 46.11 -0.76 -9.89
N ALA A 601 47.42 -1.02 -9.80
CA ALA A 601 48.26 -0.61 -8.68
C ALA A 601 48.39 0.92 -8.62
N LEU A 602 48.43 1.60 -9.77
CA LEU A 602 48.45 3.07 -9.85
C LEU A 602 47.16 3.69 -9.31
N LEU A 603 46.00 3.12 -9.66
CA LEU A 603 44.72 3.57 -9.13
C LEU A 603 44.58 3.22 -7.63
N GLY A 604 45.02 2.03 -7.22
CA GLY A 604 45.01 1.58 -5.82
C GLY A 604 45.85 2.49 -4.91
N ASP A 605 47.15 2.65 -5.23
CA ASP A 605 48.06 3.55 -4.52
C ASP A 605 47.49 4.98 -4.43
N PHE A 606 46.86 5.44 -5.51
CA PHE A 606 46.24 6.76 -5.55
C PHE A 606 45.02 6.92 -4.65
N LEU A 607 44.14 5.92 -4.59
CA LEU A 607 42.96 5.94 -3.71
C LEU A 607 43.36 5.86 -2.24
N ASP A 608 44.39 5.08 -1.92
CA ASP A 608 44.95 4.99 -0.56
C ASP A 608 45.56 6.34 -0.13
N GLU A 609 46.35 6.98 -1.01
CA GLU A 609 46.88 8.33 -0.78
C GLU A 609 45.75 9.38 -0.61
N CYS A 610 44.64 9.24 -1.34
CA CYS A 610 43.47 10.12 -1.18
C CYS A 610 42.76 9.90 0.17
N ALA A 611 42.66 8.66 0.63
CA ALA A 611 42.07 8.31 1.91
C ALA A 611 42.90 8.86 3.08
N GLU A 612 44.23 8.78 3.00
CA GLU A 612 45.15 9.37 3.99
C GLU A 612 45.01 10.90 4.09
N ASN A 613 44.66 11.57 2.99
CA ASN A 613 44.48 13.02 2.92
C ASN A 613 43.02 13.50 3.09
N ASN A 614 42.11 12.64 3.55
CA ASN A 614 40.68 12.94 3.74
C ASN A 614 39.96 13.44 2.46
N ALA A 615 40.43 13.08 1.27
CA ALA A 615 39.77 13.41 0.02
C ALA A 615 38.58 12.46 -0.23
N LYS A 616 37.42 13.00 -0.60
CA LYS A 616 36.24 12.20 -0.92
C LYS A 616 36.38 11.62 -2.33
N THR A 617 36.51 10.30 -2.44
CA THR A 617 36.55 9.59 -3.71
C THR A 617 35.17 9.02 -4.09
N GLY A 618 34.90 8.90 -5.38
CA GLY A 618 33.70 8.31 -5.94
C GLY A 618 33.96 6.95 -6.57
N CYS A 619 32.97 6.44 -7.32
CA CYS A 619 32.91 5.06 -7.80
C CYS A 619 33.75 4.78 -9.07
N PHE A 620 34.31 5.82 -9.71
CA PHE A 620 35.15 5.66 -10.91
C PHE A 620 36.60 6.09 -10.69
N GLY A 621 36.99 6.39 -9.44
CA GLY A 621 38.24 7.11 -9.16
C GLY A 621 38.10 8.63 -9.34
N ASP A 622 36.86 9.14 -9.35
CA ASP A 622 36.57 10.56 -9.26
C ASP A 622 36.81 11.10 -7.85
N ILE A 623 37.19 12.37 -7.74
CA ILE A 623 37.49 13.05 -6.48
C ILE A 623 36.60 14.28 -6.36
N LYS A 624 35.86 14.35 -5.25
CA LYS A 624 34.97 15.47 -4.95
C LYS A 624 35.69 16.51 -4.09
N LEU A 625 36.01 17.64 -4.69
CA LEU A 625 36.41 18.87 -3.99
C LEU A 625 35.17 19.75 -3.77
N ASP A 626 35.21 20.66 -2.78
CA ASP A 626 34.03 21.45 -2.35
C ASP A 626 33.31 22.23 -3.47
N THR A 627 34.01 22.50 -4.59
CA THR A 627 33.44 23.22 -5.74
C THR A 627 33.67 22.55 -7.11
N GLN A 628 34.32 21.38 -7.17
CA GLN A 628 34.67 20.71 -8.44
C GLN A 628 34.86 19.20 -8.27
N THR A 629 34.62 18.43 -9.34
CA THR A 629 34.92 16.99 -9.39
C THR A 629 36.10 16.76 -10.33
N ILE A 630 37.09 15.97 -9.94
CA ILE A 630 38.20 15.58 -10.82
C ILE A 630 38.04 14.11 -11.15
N VAL A 631 38.01 13.76 -12.44
CA VAL A 631 38.01 12.36 -12.91
C VAL A 631 39.40 12.06 -13.44
N VAL A 632 40.04 11.03 -12.91
CA VAL A 632 41.38 10.63 -13.34
C VAL A 632 41.28 9.81 -14.62
N GLU A 633 41.98 10.25 -15.65
CA GLU A 633 42.07 9.53 -16.91
C GLU A 633 43.07 8.37 -16.80
N LEU A 634 42.53 7.15 -16.66
CA LEU A 634 43.27 5.88 -16.69
C LEU A 634 42.47 4.83 -17.47
N PRO A 635 43.15 3.85 -18.10
CA PRO A 635 42.47 2.75 -18.79
C PRO A 635 41.51 1.96 -17.90
N ILE A 636 41.87 1.75 -16.63
CA ILE A 636 41.01 1.06 -15.65
C ILE A 636 39.79 1.89 -15.27
N THR A 637 39.90 3.23 -15.20
CA THR A 637 38.76 4.13 -14.97
C THR A 637 37.81 4.11 -16.16
N ALA A 638 38.33 4.11 -17.39
CA ALA A 638 37.53 3.93 -18.59
C ALA A 638 36.80 2.58 -18.60
N ALA A 639 37.49 1.49 -18.22
CA ALA A 639 36.89 0.16 -18.10
C ALA A 639 35.72 0.11 -17.09
N LEU A 640 35.88 0.75 -15.91
CA LEU A 640 34.82 0.83 -14.90
C LEU A 640 33.60 1.63 -15.39
N MET A 641 33.83 2.74 -16.10
CA MET A 641 32.78 3.58 -16.68
C MET A 641 32.02 2.84 -17.80
N LEU A 642 32.73 2.13 -18.68
CA LEU A 642 32.13 1.31 -19.74
C LEU A 642 31.33 0.12 -19.17
N SER A 643 31.85 -0.56 -18.15
CA SER A 643 31.13 -1.63 -17.44
C SER A 643 29.85 -1.10 -16.77
N TYR A 644 29.91 0.10 -16.20
CA TYR A 644 28.75 0.79 -15.63
C TYR A 644 27.67 1.14 -16.67
N GLN A 645 28.06 1.63 -17.86
CA GLN A 645 27.12 1.88 -18.97
C GLN A 645 26.42 0.60 -19.42
N SER A 646 27.17 -0.50 -19.60
CA SER A 646 26.63 -1.80 -20.02
C SER A 646 25.62 -2.36 -19.00
N GLU A 647 25.90 -2.22 -17.70
CA GLU A 647 24.96 -2.63 -16.64
C GLU A 647 23.69 -1.77 -16.63
N ILE A 648 23.78 -0.47 -16.94
CA ILE A 648 22.60 0.39 -17.11
C ILE A 648 21.77 -0.05 -18.32
N GLU A 649 22.40 -0.30 -19.47
CA GLU A 649 21.72 -0.75 -20.69
C GLU A 649 20.99 -2.09 -20.47
N LYS A 650 21.64 -3.02 -19.80
CA LYS A 650 21.05 -4.31 -19.42
C LYS A 650 19.81 -4.14 -18.55
N LYS A 651 19.83 -3.22 -17.58
CA LYS A 651 18.64 -2.89 -16.76
C LYS A 651 17.50 -2.28 -17.58
N PHE A 652 17.81 -1.48 -18.61
CA PHE A 652 16.80 -0.98 -19.56
C PHE A 652 16.19 -2.11 -20.40
N GLN A 653 17.01 -3.03 -20.92
CA GLN A 653 16.55 -4.13 -21.78
C GLN A 653 15.68 -5.16 -21.01
N GLN A 654 15.98 -5.41 -19.73
CA GLN A 654 15.29 -6.43 -18.93
C GLN A 654 13.91 -5.99 -18.39
N ASN A 655 13.42 -4.77 -18.66
CA ASN A 655 12.19 -4.22 -18.09
C ASN A 655 12.11 -4.31 -16.54
N GLN A 656 13.24 -4.51 -15.85
CA GLN A 656 13.31 -4.54 -14.38
C GLN A 656 13.10 -3.15 -13.75
N ILE A 657 13.05 -2.10 -14.57
CA ILE A 657 12.83 -0.72 -14.16
C ILE A 657 11.34 -0.38 -14.41
N SER A 658 10.54 -0.42 -13.35
CA SER A 658 9.12 -0.07 -13.38
C SER A 658 8.88 1.43 -13.64
N SER A 659 9.59 2.30 -12.91
CA SER A 659 9.33 3.75 -12.89
C SER A 659 10.01 4.54 -14.03
N ASN A 660 9.24 5.40 -14.71
CA ASN A 660 9.75 6.39 -15.68
C ASN A 660 10.80 7.35 -15.10
N ARG A 661 10.75 7.62 -13.79
CA ARG A 661 11.74 8.48 -13.12
C ARG A 661 13.06 7.76 -12.88
N ARG A 662 13.02 6.47 -12.57
CA ARG A 662 14.24 5.65 -12.47
C ARG A 662 14.88 5.46 -13.84
N LYS A 663 14.06 5.37 -14.91
CA LYS A 663 14.54 5.47 -16.29
C LYS A 663 15.23 6.81 -16.54
N ALA A 664 14.62 7.94 -16.15
CA ALA A 664 15.24 9.26 -16.31
C ALA A 664 16.54 9.40 -15.50
N TYR A 665 16.60 8.90 -14.25
CA TYR A 665 17.82 8.89 -13.43
C TYR A 665 18.92 8.03 -14.05
N LEU A 666 18.62 6.79 -14.42
CA LEU A 666 19.59 5.90 -15.06
C LEU A 666 20.06 6.45 -16.41
N LEU A 667 19.16 7.08 -17.18
CA LEU A 667 19.52 7.81 -18.39
C LEU A 667 20.43 9.00 -18.09
N SER A 668 20.19 9.74 -17.00
CA SER A 668 21.08 10.83 -16.58
C SER A 668 22.47 10.33 -16.17
N CYS A 669 22.56 9.19 -15.47
CA CYS A 669 23.83 8.55 -15.14
C CYS A 669 24.55 8.06 -16.40
N TYR A 670 23.81 7.48 -17.33
CA TYR A 670 24.34 7.03 -18.61
C TYR A 670 24.94 8.20 -19.41
N LEU A 671 24.19 9.30 -19.56
CA LEU A 671 24.62 10.50 -20.26
C LEU A 671 25.81 11.20 -19.57
N PHE A 672 25.85 11.21 -18.24
CA PHE A 672 27.00 11.74 -17.50
C PHE A 672 28.28 10.95 -17.77
N VAL A 673 28.18 9.61 -17.73
CA VAL A 673 29.32 8.75 -18.02
C VAL A 673 29.74 8.88 -19.49
N ASP A 674 28.78 8.97 -20.41
CA ASP A 674 29.02 9.17 -21.84
C ASP A 674 29.73 10.50 -22.13
N GLU A 675 29.22 11.62 -21.60
CA GLU A 675 29.85 12.94 -21.74
C GLU A 675 31.25 13.00 -21.09
N THR A 676 31.49 12.24 -20.03
CA THR A 676 32.80 12.20 -19.37
C THR A 676 33.79 11.33 -20.14
N LEU A 677 33.37 10.16 -20.63
CA LEU A 677 34.19 9.31 -21.50
C LEU A 677 34.54 10.03 -22.81
N ASN A 678 33.65 10.85 -23.36
CA ASN A 678 33.93 11.67 -24.55
C ASN A 678 35.06 12.71 -24.34
N LYS A 679 35.48 12.97 -23.09
CA LYS A 679 36.63 13.82 -22.77
C LYS A 679 37.94 13.05 -22.61
N PHE A 680 37.91 11.71 -22.61
CA PHE A 680 39.10 10.87 -22.54
C PHE A 680 39.74 10.76 -23.92
N GLU A 681 41.05 10.52 -23.98
CA GLU A 681 41.72 10.15 -25.22
C GLU A 681 41.18 8.81 -25.75
N THR A 682 41.04 8.71 -27.07
CA THR A 682 40.52 7.51 -27.73
C THR A 682 41.36 6.27 -27.42
N SER A 683 42.69 6.44 -27.31
CA SER A 683 43.66 5.43 -26.90
C SER A 683 43.37 4.86 -25.49
N THR A 684 42.98 5.71 -24.54
CA THR A 684 42.60 5.32 -23.18
C THR A 684 41.31 4.51 -23.18
N ILE A 685 40.31 4.90 -23.99
CA ILE A 685 39.05 4.18 -24.13
C ILE A 685 39.26 2.81 -24.76
N GLU A 686 40.06 2.71 -25.82
CA GLU A 686 40.42 1.43 -26.46
C GLU A 686 41.15 0.50 -25.50
N SER A 687 42.09 1.04 -24.72
CA SER A 687 42.78 0.28 -23.67
C SER A 687 41.82 -0.21 -22.59
N GLY A 688 40.84 0.62 -22.19
CA GLY A 688 39.78 0.23 -21.26
C GLY A 688 38.87 -0.89 -21.79
N LYS A 689 38.54 -0.88 -23.09
CA LYS A 689 37.79 -1.97 -23.75
C LYS A 689 38.61 -3.27 -23.74
N ASN A 690 39.89 -3.19 -24.10
CA ASN A 690 40.79 -4.35 -24.07
C ASN A 690 40.91 -4.95 -22.66
N LEU A 691 40.86 -4.12 -21.61
CA LEU A 691 40.82 -4.59 -20.22
C LEU A 691 39.53 -5.35 -19.88
N LEU A 692 38.37 -4.87 -20.33
CA LEU A 692 37.08 -5.55 -20.12
C LEU A 692 36.98 -6.88 -20.87
N GLU A 693 37.62 -6.99 -22.04
CA GLU A 693 37.67 -8.26 -22.77
C GLU A 693 38.61 -9.27 -22.10
N LYS A 694 39.69 -8.78 -21.49
CA LYS A 694 40.73 -9.62 -20.88
C LYS A 694 40.43 -10.02 -19.43
N TYR A 695 39.66 -9.21 -18.69
CA TYR A 695 39.42 -9.39 -17.27
C TYR A 695 37.93 -9.18 -16.91
N ASP A 696 37.41 -9.98 -15.98
CA ASP A 696 36.04 -9.84 -15.46
C ASP A 696 35.95 -8.71 -14.44
N ILE A 697 35.92 -7.46 -14.92
CA ILE A 697 35.88 -6.26 -14.09
C ILE A 697 34.41 -5.98 -13.66
N PRO A 698 34.09 -6.02 -12.36
CA PRO A 698 32.72 -5.82 -11.90
C PRO A 698 32.27 -4.38 -12.15
N ALA A 699 31.02 -4.23 -12.60
CA ALA A 699 30.41 -2.93 -12.75
C ALA A 699 30.33 -2.22 -11.39
N PRO A 700 30.72 -0.94 -11.29
CA PRO A 700 30.54 -0.17 -10.08
C PRO A 700 29.07 -0.20 -9.62
N PRO A 701 28.81 -0.24 -8.30
CA PRO A 701 27.46 -0.24 -7.77
C PRO A 701 26.71 1.03 -8.21
N ILE A 702 25.56 0.82 -8.87
CA ILE A 702 24.60 1.88 -9.15
C ILE A 702 23.88 2.23 -7.83
N TYR A 703 24.49 3.13 -7.07
CA TYR A 703 23.84 3.73 -5.91
C TYR A 703 22.76 4.69 -6.41
N VAL A 704 21.52 4.22 -6.50
CA VAL A 704 20.42 5.15 -6.25
C VAL A 704 20.62 5.58 -4.82
N ASP A 705 20.89 6.86 -4.55
CA ASP A 705 21.09 7.36 -3.19
C ASP A 705 20.04 6.71 -2.28
N LYS A 706 20.55 5.80 -1.43
CA LYS A 706 19.71 5.06 -0.50
C LYS A 706 19.24 6.06 0.54
N LEU A 707 17.94 6.01 0.80
CA LEU A 707 17.29 6.60 1.97
C LEU A 707 18.09 6.40 3.25
#